data_AF-A0A433K6N7-F1
#
_entry.id   AF-A0A433K6N7-F1
#
_cell.length_a   1.000
_cell.length_b   1.000
_cell.length_c   1.000
_cell.angle_alpha   90.00
_cell.angle_beta   90.00
_cell.angle_gamma   90.00
#
_symmetry.space_group_name_H-M   'P 1'
#
loop_
_entity.id
_entity.type
_entity.pdbx_description
1 polymer ?
#
loop_
_entity_poly.entity_id
_entity_poly.type
_entity_poly.pdbx_seq_one_letter_code
_entity_poly.pdbx_strand_id
1 'polypeptide(L)'
;MYLNIKLEGISMESKDEKMILAPKKLHAIWVGGILRHAGKENLADWKRKNPDYEMNLWIDSSTYKNGNSKEALEQQKEYEELKKWANLNHVIINDINPDSKESDPAINKRPDIKNKMISKQFYSDELKEPGANYAAAADILRVDILQSEGGAYIDAEDVFPGDEPLGDLITNTNLGGVLVKQQRNLLNNDFIVSIPNGSFISTFRDVIHTNYTKLYNGPKRDLDAHRDQDYESFRVERGRQQSTMMISGPGALSDSLRAAKLGNIMGANQAIKIDTNKFKTPPKQALSWYDPNVGTKFDRVENNFRNNVKEYFHLIADYSQNTEPEIKTLLTQFKNQLDSFPPSVPLTEVLKSMNNSFTKDDINNLNEHVDDLFTKFTAYASNTEDFLIKCKENGLKSTALSGLLKRFNECIPFDEEVVESDFESPTEGSFIHFITQIFPKGYDFIINFEYASYLNISSLNNDNNFEKPEIKNLQNISAVPSDNTPEQPEPIVEQTVNKDHGGLTSDESSQSQAVKLFTVHMDYPYGKHEPGRSHMQPVSYDGELSEYTGDVLKREILLKFKDRIEQCASITDLNREIKDIMSSQEFQVIKTPQRMASIILGLKTSAMESLEHMVSEASTKIIKSNPDNPDNKTELIKFEEKDETNEHQSNITPGR
;
A
#
# COMPACT_ATOMS: atom_id res chain seq x y z
N MET A 1 -6.04 24.89 20.90
CA MET A 1 -5.57 25.49 22.17
C MET A 1 -4.24 24.85 22.52
N TYR A 2 -3.11 25.47 22.16
CA TYR A 2 -1.78 24.91 22.34
C TYR A 2 -1.25 25.22 23.75
N LEU A 3 -0.94 24.19 24.53
CA LEU A 3 -0.31 24.33 25.85
C LEU A 3 1.19 24.63 25.67
N ASN A 4 1.60 25.85 26.02
CA ASN A 4 3.00 26.22 26.23
C ASN A 4 3.51 25.59 27.52
N ILE A 5 4.44 24.63 27.42
CA ILE A 5 5.22 24.16 28.57
C ILE A 5 6.65 24.68 28.41
N LYS A 6 7.06 25.52 29.38
CA LYS A 6 8.42 26.03 29.56
C LYS A 6 9.43 24.88 29.67
N LEU A 7 10.48 24.94 28.85
CA LEU A 7 11.70 24.14 28.99
C LEU A 7 12.59 24.77 30.06
N GLU A 8 12.69 24.15 31.23
CA GLU A 8 13.78 24.41 32.16
C GLU A 8 14.85 23.32 31.99
N GLY A 9 16.11 23.78 31.88
CA GLY A 9 17.27 22.96 31.55
C GLY A 9 17.55 21.90 32.60
N ILE A 10 17.74 20.66 32.12
CA ILE A 10 18.25 19.56 32.91
C ILE A 10 19.72 19.33 32.51
N SER A 11 20.57 19.49 33.51
CA SER A 11 21.99 19.11 33.55
C SER A 11 22.22 17.72 32.96
N MET A 12 23.18 17.59 32.03
CA MET A 12 23.71 16.31 31.56
C MET A 12 24.62 15.69 32.64
N GLU A 13 24.01 15.05 33.63
CA GLU A 13 24.70 14.01 34.41
C GLU A 13 24.54 12.66 33.69
N SER A 14 25.65 11.93 33.57
CA SER A 14 25.79 10.67 32.86
C SER A 14 24.75 9.63 33.28
N LYS A 15 23.74 9.38 32.43
CA LYS A 15 22.88 8.19 32.56
C LYS A 15 23.68 6.98 32.10
N ASP A 16 24.12 6.14 33.04
CA ASP A 16 24.71 4.84 32.73
C ASP A 16 23.82 4.08 31.72
N GLU A 17 24.39 3.71 30.58
CA GLU A 17 23.72 2.88 29.58
C GLU A 17 23.46 1.50 30.17
N LYS A 18 22.21 1.25 30.57
CA LYS A 18 21.81 -0.06 31.09
C LYS A 18 21.38 -0.97 29.95
N MET A 19 22.34 -1.74 29.47
CA MET A 19 22.09 -2.87 28.57
C MET A 19 21.36 -3.98 29.33
N ILE A 20 20.25 -4.47 28.79
CA ILE A 20 19.41 -5.52 29.41
C ILE A 20 19.10 -6.62 28.40
N LEU A 21 19.31 -7.87 28.81
CA LEU A 21 18.93 -9.05 28.06
C LEU A 21 17.40 -9.19 27.97
N ALA A 22 16.87 -9.29 26.76
CA ALA A 22 15.47 -9.63 26.55
C ALA A 22 15.21 -11.11 26.92
N PRO A 23 14.01 -11.44 27.45
CA PRO A 23 13.64 -12.83 27.72
C PRO A 23 13.82 -13.75 26.51
N LYS A 24 14.26 -15.00 26.75
CA LYS A 24 14.39 -16.01 25.69
C LYS A 24 13.05 -16.65 25.32
N LYS A 25 12.13 -15.81 24.85
CA LYS A 25 10.81 -16.20 24.36
C LYS A 25 10.65 -15.75 22.92
N LEU A 26 10.16 -16.64 22.06
CA LEU A 26 9.71 -16.33 20.72
C LEU A 26 8.19 -16.39 20.69
N HIS A 27 7.58 -15.37 20.10
CA HIS A 27 6.13 -15.21 20.03
C HIS A 27 5.71 -15.07 18.56
N ALA A 28 4.79 -15.92 18.13
CA ALA A 28 4.11 -15.80 16.85
C ALA A 28 2.60 -15.75 17.11
N ILE A 29 1.86 -15.04 16.27
CA ILE A 29 0.40 -14.90 16.37
C ILE A 29 -0.25 -15.54 15.14
N TRP A 30 -1.34 -16.27 15.36
CA TRP A 30 -2.23 -16.71 14.29
C TRP A 30 -3.68 -16.67 14.75
N VAL A 31 -4.45 -15.74 14.18
CA VAL A 31 -5.88 -15.53 14.49
C VAL A 31 -6.71 -15.55 13.20
N GLY A 32 -8.01 -15.86 13.30
CA GLY A 32 -8.89 -15.97 12.13
C GLY A 32 -8.92 -17.35 11.47
N GLY A 33 -8.20 -18.33 12.02
CA GLY A 33 -8.17 -19.70 11.52
C GLY A 33 -7.06 -20.53 12.13
N ILE A 34 -6.80 -21.71 11.55
CA ILE A 34 -5.71 -22.60 11.98
C ILE A 34 -4.41 -22.24 11.27
N LEU A 35 -3.29 -22.29 11.99
CA LEU A 35 -1.96 -22.01 11.45
C LEU A 35 -1.67 -22.91 10.25
N ARG A 36 -1.34 -22.30 9.10
CA ARG A 36 -1.08 -23.03 7.86
C ARG A 36 0.25 -23.78 7.92
N HIS A 37 0.47 -24.63 6.92
CA HIS A 37 1.66 -25.47 6.86
C HIS A 37 2.96 -24.66 6.82
N ALA A 38 3.05 -23.60 6.01
CA ALA A 38 4.23 -22.75 5.93
C ALA A 38 4.59 -22.12 7.29
N GLY A 39 3.60 -21.59 8.01
CA GLY A 39 3.80 -21.10 9.37
C GLY A 39 4.27 -22.18 10.34
N LYS A 40 3.66 -23.38 10.30
CA LYS A 40 4.13 -24.53 11.11
C LYS A 40 5.60 -24.86 10.83
N GLU A 41 6.00 -24.98 9.57
CA GLU A 41 7.40 -25.25 9.22
C GLU A 41 8.34 -24.15 9.73
N ASN A 42 7.97 -22.89 9.53
CA ASN A 42 8.76 -21.76 10.00
C ASN A 42 8.95 -21.77 11.53
N LEU A 43 7.88 -21.99 12.29
CA LEU A 43 7.97 -22.03 13.75
C LEU A 43 8.83 -23.20 14.25
N ALA A 44 8.74 -24.37 13.60
CA ALA A 44 9.60 -25.50 13.90
C ALA A 44 11.08 -25.20 13.59
N ASP A 45 11.37 -24.48 12.50
CA ASP A 45 12.73 -24.08 12.14
C ASP A 45 13.31 -23.06 13.13
N TRP A 46 12.52 -22.08 13.55
CA TRP A 46 12.90 -21.14 14.61
C TRP A 46 13.26 -21.87 15.91
N LYS A 47 12.45 -22.84 16.34
CA LYS A 47 12.71 -23.64 17.55
C LYS A 47 13.96 -24.53 17.40
N ARG A 48 14.18 -25.13 16.23
CA ARG A 48 15.36 -25.95 15.95
C ARG A 48 16.65 -25.12 15.97
N LYS A 49 16.59 -23.91 15.41
CA LYS A 49 17.74 -22.97 15.35
C LYS A 49 18.04 -22.33 16.71
N ASN A 50 17.03 -22.16 17.55
CA ASN A 50 17.12 -21.50 18.85
C ASN A 50 16.52 -22.41 19.95
N PRO A 51 17.15 -23.56 20.24
CA PRO A 51 16.57 -24.56 21.14
C PRO A 51 16.38 -24.06 22.58
N ASP A 52 17.16 -23.05 22.99
CA ASP A 52 17.11 -22.39 24.30
C ASP A 52 15.98 -21.35 24.43
N TYR A 53 15.31 -20.99 23.33
CA TYR A 53 14.15 -20.11 23.36
C TYR A 53 12.85 -20.90 23.57
N GLU A 54 11.97 -20.38 24.41
CA GLU A 54 10.58 -20.84 24.54
C GLU A 54 9.79 -20.38 23.32
N MET A 55 9.25 -21.32 22.52
CA MET A 55 8.49 -20.99 21.31
C MET A 55 6.99 -20.97 21.61
N ASN A 56 6.35 -19.83 21.38
CA ASN A 56 4.95 -19.58 21.70
C ASN A 56 4.15 -19.24 20.44
N LEU A 57 3.08 -19.99 20.19
CA LEU A 57 2.05 -19.66 19.22
C LEU A 57 0.83 -19.13 19.97
N TRP A 58 0.45 -17.88 19.70
CA TRP A 58 -0.71 -17.23 20.29
C TRP A 58 -1.90 -17.31 19.33
N ILE A 59 -3.04 -17.76 19.86
CA ILE A 59 -4.29 -17.91 19.12
C ILE A 59 -5.44 -17.23 19.87
N ASP A 60 -6.53 -16.97 19.15
CA ASP A 60 -7.81 -16.61 19.74
C ASP A 60 -8.88 -17.57 19.21
N SER A 61 -9.18 -18.60 19.99
CA SER A 61 -10.14 -19.64 19.59
C SER A 61 -11.57 -19.13 19.42
N SER A 62 -11.89 -17.88 19.84
CA SER A 62 -13.20 -17.27 19.56
C SER A 62 -13.39 -16.99 18.06
N THR A 63 -12.30 -16.96 17.28
CA THR A 63 -12.34 -16.79 15.83
C THR A 63 -12.58 -18.10 15.07
N TYR A 64 -12.60 -19.25 15.77
CA TYR A 64 -12.82 -20.55 15.13
C TYR A 64 -14.31 -20.78 14.87
N LYS A 65 -14.60 -21.46 13.76
CA LYS A 65 -15.93 -21.89 13.37
C LYS A 65 -16.44 -22.90 14.38
N ASN A 66 -17.66 -22.66 14.85
CA ASN A 66 -18.36 -23.53 15.80
C ASN A 66 -19.57 -24.21 15.13
N GLY A 67 -20.01 -25.32 15.70
CA GLY A 67 -21.21 -26.05 15.25
C GLY A 67 -20.89 -27.26 14.38
N ASN A 68 -21.90 -27.74 13.65
CA ASN A 68 -21.85 -29.02 12.91
C ASN A 68 -21.72 -28.85 11.40
N SER A 69 -21.33 -27.66 10.91
CA SER A 69 -21.09 -27.47 9.48
C SER A 69 -19.86 -28.27 9.04
N LYS A 70 -19.77 -28.59 7.74
CA LYS A 70 -18.61 -29.30 7.20
C LYS A 70 -17.31 -28.53 7.47
N GLU A 71 -17.32 -27.21 7.27
CA GLU A 71 -16.15 -26.37 7.51
C GLU A 71 -15.77 -26.31 9.00
N ALA A 72 -16.74 -26.27 9.90
CA ALA A 72 -16.47 -26.27 11.35
C ALA A 72 -15.85 -27.61 11.80
N LEU A 73 -16.38 -28.74 11.32
CA LEU A 73 -15.85 -30.06 11.63
C LEU A 73 -14.45 -30.30 11.03
N GLU A 74 -14.19 -29.76 9.84
CA GLU A 74 -12.87 -29.80 9.20
C GLU A 74 -11.86 -28.96 9.99
N GLN A 75 -12.22 -27.72 10.34
CA GLN A 75 -11.35 -26.86 11.15
C GLN A 75 -11.08 -27.46 12.55
N GLN A 76 -12.05 -28.14 13.15
CA GLN A 76 -11.83 -28.86 14.41
C GLN A 76 -10.78 -29.97 14.27
N LYS A 77 -10.79 -30.73 13.16
CA LYS A 77 -9.76 -31.74 12.89
C LYS A 77 -8.38 -31.11 12.71
N GLU A 78 -8.30 -30.02 11.95
CA GLU A 78 -7.05 -29.27 11.76
C GLU A 78 -6.51 -28.73 13.08
N TYR A 79 -7.38 -28.31 14.00
CA TYR A 79 -6.97 -27.87 15.33
C TYR A 79 -6.40 -29.01 16.17
N GLU A 80 -6.99 -30.21 16.14
CA GLU A 80 -6.43 -31.40 16.79
C GLU A 80 -5.05 -31.79 16.21
N GLU A 81 -4.87 -31.65 14.90
CA GLU A 81 -3.59 -31.85 14.25
C GLU A 81 -2.56 -30.79 14.64
N LEU A 82 -2.98 -29.52 14.78
CA LEU A 82 -2.14 -28.44 15.28
C LEU A 82 -1.61 -28.75 16.68
N LYS A 83 -2.47 -29.23 17.60
CA LYS A 83 -2.06 -29.60 18.96
C LYS A 83 -0.99 -30.70 18.97
N LYS A 84 -1.20 -31.75 18.18
CA LYS A 84 -0.21 -32.84 18.02
C LYS A 84 1.10 -32.31 17.45
N TRP A 85 1.03 -31.50 16.40
CA TRP A 85 2.19 -30.89 15.78
C TRP A 85 2.97 -30.00 16.76
N ALA A 86 2.28 -29.17 17.54
CA ALA A 86 2.90 -28.25 18.48
C ALA A 86 3.66 -28.99 19.58
N ASN A 87 3.06 -30.05 20.14
CA ASN A 87 3.72 -30.91 21.12
C ASN A 87 5.00 -31.57 20.55
N LEU A 88 4.93 -32.11 19.33
CA LEU A 88 6.09 -32.73 18.67
C LEU A 88 7.24 -31.75 18.38
N ASN A 89 6.93 -30.47 18.16
CA ASN A 89 7.90 -29.44 17.83
C ASN A 89 8.25 -28.52 19.02
N HIS A 90 7.82 -28.87 20.23
CA HIS A 90 8.03 -28.08 21.44
C HIS A 90 7.57 -26.62 21.31
N VAL A 91 6.40 -26.42 20.70
CA VAL A 91 5.71 -25.14 20.57
C VAL A 91 4.56 -25.10 21.58
N ILE A 92 4.50 -24.03 22.38
CA ILE A 92 3.44 -23.80 23.36
C ILE A 92 2.32 -23.03 22.67
N ILE A 93 1.11 -23.60 22.67
CA ILE A 93 -0.07 -22.89 22.18
C ILE A 93 -0.67 -22.11 23.35
N ASN A 94 -0.78 -20.80 23.19
CA ASN A 94 -1.39 -19.88 24.16
C ASN A 94 -2.73 -19.38 23.60
N ASP A 95 -3.85 -19.77 24.21
CA ASP A 95 -5.18 -19.32 23.80
C ASP A 95 -5.65 -18.16 24.68
N ILE A 96 -5.88 -17.00 24.07
CA ILE A 96 -6.30 -15.78 24.77
C ILE A 96 -7.83 -15.67 24.93
N ASN A 97 -8.60 -16.59 24.36
CA ASN A 97 -10.04 -16.58 24.44
C ASN A 97 -10.52 -16.84 25.90
N PRO A 98 -11.17 -15.87 26.56
CA PRO A 98 -11.67 -16.05 27.93
C PRO A 98 -12.77 -17.09 28.06
N ASP A 99 -13.49 -17.35 26.96
CA ASP A 99 -14.62 -18.27 26.93
C ASP A 99 -14.22 -19.67 26.41
N SER A 100 -12.92 -19.91 26.24
CA SER A 100 -12.39 -21.19 25.73
C SER A 100 -12.73 -22.35 26.67
N LYS A 101 -13.48 -23.31 26.14
CA LYS A 101 -13.85 -24.57 26.83
C LYS A 101 -12.80 -25.67 26.67
N GLU A 102 -11.70 -25.39 25.99
CA GLU A 102 -10.62 -26.36 25.78
C GLU A 102 -10.11 -26.87 27.13
N SER A 103 -9.89 -28.18 27.24
CA SER A 103 -9.40 -28.83 28.47
C SER A 103 -8.09 -29.58 28.23
N ASP A 104 -7.62 -29.61 26.98
CA ASP A 104 -6.35 -30.20 26.61
C ASP A 104 -5.19 -29.50 27.35
N PRO A 105 -4.39 -30.24 28.15
CA PRO A 105 -3.27 -29.66 28.89
C PRO A 105 -2.15 -29.13 27.98
N ALA A 106 -2.15 -29.46 26.68
CA ALA A 106 -1.24 -28.88 25.70
C ALA A 106 -1.55 -27.42 25.38
N ILE A 107 -2.73 -26.92 25.77
CA ILE A 107 -3.16 -25.54 25.54
C ILE A 107 -3.01 -24.74 26.83
N ASN A 108 -2.16 -23.71 26.76
CA ASN A 108 -2.01 -22.74 27.84
C ASN A 108 -3.08 -21.66 27.72
N LYS A 109 -4.01 -21.58 28.67
CA LYS A 109 -5.04 -20.53 28.68
C LYS A 109 -4.45 -19.22 29.19
N ARG A 110 -4.49 -18.18 28.36
CA ARG A 110 -3.93 -16.84 28.63
C ARG A 110 -4.95 -15.71 28.47
N PRO A 111 -6.15 -15.80 29.09
CA PRO A 111 -7.13 -14.71 29.02
C PRO A 111 -6.65 -13.43 29.72
N ASP A 112 -5.63 -13.53 30.57
CA ASP A 112 -5.00 -12.39 31.24
C ASP A 112 -4.41 -11.38 30.24
N ILE A 113 -3.87 -11.82 29.11
CA ILE A 113 -3.36 -10.93 28.05
C ILE A 113 -4.51 -10.09 27.48
N LYS A 114 -5.59 -10.74 27.04
CA LYS A 114 -6.77 -10.04 26.49
C LYS A 114 -7.47 -9.16 27.52
N ASN A 115 -7.44 -9.53 28.80
CA ASN A 115 -8.07 -8.74 29.86
C ASN A 115 -7.27 -7.49 30.27
N LYS A 116 -5.95 -7.49 30.09
CA LYS A 116 -5.08 -6.33 30.36
C LYS A 116 -4.87 -5.42 29.15
N MET A 117 -5.25 -5.89 27.97
CA MET A 117 -5.14 -5.15 26.71
C MET A 117 -5.91 -3.83 26.77
N ILE A 118 -5.20 -2.71 26.63
CA ILE A 118 -5.83 -1.37 26.67
C ILE A 118 -6.73 -1.13 25.45
N SER A 119 -6.41 -1.77 24.33
CA SER A 119 -7.14 -1.69 23.07
C SER A 119 -8.07 -2.90 22.86
N LYS A 120 -8.57 -3.53 23.94
CA LYS A 120 -9.40 -4.75 23.88
C LYS A 120 -10.62 -4.61 22.98
N GLN A 121 -11.26 -3.43 23.01
CA GLN A 121 -12.43 -3.16 22.16
C GLN A 121 -12.03 -3.14 20.67
N PHE A 122 -10.99 -2.39 20.31
CA PHE A 122 -10.48 -2.31 18.94
C PHE A 122 -10.00 -3.67 18.44
N TYR A 123 -9.29 -4.45 19.26
CA TYR A 123 -8.92 -5.82 18.93
C TYR A 123 -10.16 -6.68 18.63
N SER A 124 -11.19 -6.60 19.46
CA SER A 124 -12.42 -7.39 19.27
C SER A 124 -13.20 -6.95 18.03
N ASP A 125 -13.19 -5.67 17.70
CA ASP A 125 -13.77 -5.15 16.48
C ASP A 125 -12.97 -5.59 15.26
N GLU A 126 -11.64 -5.65 15.35
CA GLU A 126 -10.80 -6.08 14.23
C GLU A 126 -11.07 -7.53 13.79
N LEU A 127 -11.58 -8.36 14.70
CA LEU A 127 -11.94 -9.76 14.42
C LEU A 127 -13.35 -9.94 13.82
N LYS A 128 -14.19 -8.91 13.77
CA LYS A 128 -15.59 -9.05 13.32
C LYS A 128 -15.67 -9.27 11.82
N GLU A 129 -16.63 -10.10 11.41
CA GLU A 129 -16.97 -10.30 10.00
C GLU A 129 -18.33 -9.64 9.66
N PRO A 130 -18.55 -9.22 8.40
CA PRO A 130 -17.56 -9.16 7.32
C PRO A 130 -16.51 -8.06 7.56
N GLY A 131 -15.33 -8.22 6.97
CA GLY A 131 -14.29 -7.19 6.95
C GLY A 131 -13.22 -7.36 8.04
N ALA A 132 -13.09 -8.56 8.62
CA ALA A 132 -12.06 -8.80 9.63
C ALA A 132 -10.67 -8.42 9.13
N ASN A 133 -9.87 -7.79 9.99
CA ASN A 133 -8.50 -7.39 9.73
C ASN A 133 -7.57 -8.07 10.74
N TYR A 134 -7.32 -9.35 10.50
CA TYR A 134 -6.51 -10.18 11.39
C TYR A 134 -5.07 -9.66 11.55
N ALA A 135 -4.53 -8.93 10.57
CA ALA A 135 -3.23 -8.29 10.70
C ALA A 135 -3.25 -7.14 11.71
N ALA A 136 -4.28 -6.27 11.65
CA ALA A 136 -4.45 -5.19 12.61
C ALA A 136 -4.76 -5.73 14.03
N ALA A 137 -5.53 -6.82 14.13
CA ALA A 137 -5.73 -7.52 15.41
C ALA A 137 -4.40 -8.09 15.96
N ALA A 138 -3.56 -8.68 15.10
CA ALA A 138 -2.24 -9.18 15.49
C ALA A 138 -1.27 -8.04 15.87
N ASP A 139 -1.38 -6.86 15.26
CA ASP A 139 -0.63 -5.66 15.66
C ASP A 139 -0.97 -5.22 17.10
N ILE A 140 -2.25 -5.21 17.47
CA ILE A 140 -2.66 -4.91 18.85
C ILE A 140 -2.17 -6.01 19.80
N LEU A 141 -2.36 -7.28 19.43
CA LEU A 141 -2.02 -8.39 20.31
C LEU A 141 -0.51 -8.53 20.54
N ARG A 142 0.35 -8.30 19.52
CA ARG A 142 1.81 -8.45 19.66
C ARG A 142 2.39 -7.47 20.66
N VAL A 143 1.89 -6.24 20.71
CA VAL A 143 2.41 -5.23 21.66
C VAL A 143 2.01 -5.55 23.09
N ASP A 144 0.82 -6.09 23.34
CA ASP A 144 0.39 -6.50 24.67
C ASP A 144 1.08 -7.79 25.16
N ILE A 145 1.38 -8.73 24.26
CA ILE A 145 2.24 -9.88 24.57
C ILE A 145 3.63 -9.38 24.98
N LEU A 146 4.29 -8.55 24.16
CA LEU A 146 5.63 -8.04 24.45
C LEU A 146 5.68 -7.17 25.71
N GLN A 147 4.63 -6.39 25.97
CA GLN A 147 4.49 -5.65 27.22
C GLN A 147 4.50 -6.57 28.44
N SER A 148 3.76 -7.69 28.38
CA SER A 148 3.60 -8.61 29.51
C SER A 148 4.79 -9.56 29.68
N GLU A 149 5.27 -10.12 28.58
CA GLU A 149 6.21 -11.25 28.57
C GLU A 149 7.64 -10.85 28.16
N GLY A 150 7.79 -9.73 27.44
CA GLY A 150 9.02 -9.41 26.70
C GLY A 150 9.34 -10.47 25.65
N GLY A 151 10.61 -10.57 25.26
CA GLY A 151 11.09 -11.52 24.27
C GLY A 151 11.02 -10.98 22.85
N ALA A 152 10.93 -11.89 21.88
CA ALA A 152 10.97 -11.60 20.45
C ALA A 152 9.66 -12.03 19.79
N TYR A 153 8.97 -11.09 19.17
CA TYR A 153 7.83 -11.34 18.29
C TYR A 153 8.29 -11.54 16.84
N ILE A 154 7.68 -12.48 16.12
CA ILE A 154 7.89 -12.72 14.68
C ILE A 154 6.55 -12.97 13.97
N ASP A 155 6.37 -12.42 12.77
CA ASP A 155 5.28 -12.82 11.88
C ASP A 155 5.48 -14.28 11.46
N ALA A 156 4.47 -15.13 11.69
CA ALA A 156 4.58 -16.58 11.56
C ALA A 156 4.96 -17.07 10.15
N GLU A 157 4.67 -16.27 9.11
CA GLU A 157 4.93 -16.64 7.70
C GLU A 157 5.78 -15.63 6.93
N ASP A 158 6.24 -14.55 7.57
CA ASP A 158 6.95 -13.46 6.90
C ASP A 158 8.35 -13.22 7.48
N VAL A 159 8.69 -13.83 8.62
CA VAL A 159 10.00 -13.72 9.25
C VAL A 159 10.55 -15.11 9.58
N PHE A 160 11.63 -15.49 8.91
CA PHE A 160 12.27 -16.80 8.96
C PHE A 160 13.61 -16.73 9.70
N PRO A 161 14.10 -17.83 10.30
CA PRO A 161 15.39 -17.82 10.97
C PRO A 161 16.52 -17.51 9.99
N GLY A 162 17.47 -16.69 10.45
CA GLY A 162 18.65 -16.31 9.70
C GLY A 162 19.70 -17.42 9.59
N ASP A 163 20.83 -17.07 9.01
CA ASP A 163 21.98 -17.97 8.94
C ASP A 163 22.58 -18.22 10.33
N GLU A 164 22.42 -17.26 11.25
CA GLU A 164 22.85 -17.38 12.63
C GLU A 164 21.67 -17.58 13.60
N PRO A 165 21.88 -18.30 14.72
CA PRO A 165 20.94 -18.29 15.83
C PRO A 165 20.85 -16.89 16.45
N LEU A 166 19.73 -16.59 17.11
CA LEU A 166 19.46 -15.31 17.79
C LEU A 166 20.55 -14.99 18.82
N GLY A 167 20.98 -16.00 19.58
CA GLY A 167 21.90 -15.80 20.70
C GLY A 167 21.22 -14.99 21.81
N ASP A 168 21.98 -14.14 22.49
CA ASP A 168 21.45 -13.23 23.50
C ASP A 168 21.05 -11.90 22.84
N LEU A 169 19.76 -11.55 22.93
CA LEU A 169 19.24 -10.29 22.38
C LEU A 169 19.31 -9.20 23.45
N ILE A 170 20.30 -8.33 23.33
CA ILE A 170 20.57 -7.26 24.32
C ILE A 170 19.92 -5.96 23.84
N THR A 171 19.12 -5.36 24.70
CA THR A 171 18.41 -4.10 24.48
C THR A 171 19.02 -2.98 25.33
N ASN A 172 18.73 -1.72 25.01
CA ASN A 172 19.15 -0.57 25.82
C ASN A 172 17.94 0.11 26.45
N THR A 173 17.87 0.20 27.78
CA THR A 173 16.72 0.85 28.45
C THR A 173 16.63 2.35 28.20
N ASN A 174 17.74 3.03 27.88
CA ASN A 174 17.71 4.44 27.48
C ASN A 174 17.04 4.61 26.11
N LEU A 175 17.01 3.56 25.31
CA LEU A 175 16.26 3.46 24.05
C LEU A 175 14.93 2.73 24.22
N GLY A 176 14.46 2.63 25.46
CA GLY A 176 13.18 2.02 25.83
C GLY A 176 13.12 0.50 25.79
N GLY A 177 14.27 -0.17 25.69
CA GLY A 177 14.41 -1.62 25.86
C GLY A 177 13.85 -2.42 24.69
N VAL A 178 14.05 -1.93 23.45
CA VAL A 178 13.52 -2.52 22.22
C VAL A 178 14.61 -2.78 21.18
N LEU A 179 14.41 -3.79 20.34
CA LEU A 179 15.01 -3.89 19.01
C LEU A 179 13.91 -4.12 17.98
N VAL A 180 14.07 -3.62 16.77
CA VAL A 180 13.08 -3.71 15.69
C VAL A 180 13.76 -4.03 14.37
N LYS A 181 13.11 -4.86 13.56
CA LYS A 181 13.54 -5.07 12.18
C LYS A 181 13.43 -3.77 11.39
N GLN A 182 14.43 -3.59 10.53
CA GLN A 182 14.48 -2.47 9.58
C GLN A 182 14.69 -2.99 8.17
N GLN A 183 13.94 -2.42 7.24
CA GLN A 183 14.06 -2.68 5.82
C GLN A 183 14.12 -1.35 5.08
N ARG A 184 15.22 -1.11 4.34
CA ARG A 184 15.46 0.16 3.63
C ARG A 184 15.31 1.40 4.55
N ASN A 185 15.87 1.33 5.76
CA ASN A 185 15.74 2.34 6.83
C ASN A 185 14.31 2.62 7.33
N LEU A 186 13.32 1.84 6.90
CA LEU A 186 11.98 1.86 7.46
C LEU A 186 11.86 0.79 8.53
N LEU A 187 11.25 1.16 9.65
CA LEU A 187 10.90 0.21 10.70
C LEU A 187 9.81 -0.73 10.19
N ASN A 188 9.83 -1.96 10.66
CA ASN A 188 8.76 -2.91 10.40
C ASN A 188 8.43 -3.65 11.70
N ASN A 189 7.14 -3.82 11.98
CA ASN A 189 6.66 -4.45 13.20
C ASN A 189 6.51 -5.98 13.08
N ASP A 190 6.92 -6.57 11.96
CA ASP A 190 6.94 -8.02 11.72
C ASP A 190 8.05 -8.77 12.48
N PHE A 191 9.04 -8.07 13.05
CA PHE A 191 9.98 -8.59 14.04
C PHE A 191 10.37 -7.52 15.06
N ILE A 192 9.94 -7.72 16.32
CA ILE A 192 10.21 -6.81 17.45
C ILE A 192 10.76 -7.62 18.62
N VAL A 193 11.80 -7.10 19.27
CA VAL A 193 12.32 -7.61 20.54
C VAL A 193 12.06 -6.56 21.62
N SER A 194 11.58 -6.97 22.79
CA SER A 194 11.37 -6.06 23.91
C SER A 194 11.69 -6.72 25.24
N ILE A 195 12.13 -5.92 26.22
CA ILE A 195 12.00 -6.30 27.63
C ILE A 195 10.53 -6.17 28.08
N PRO A 196 10.07 -6.95 29.07
CA PRO A 196 8.74 -6.76 29.63
C PRO A 196 8.64 -5.39 30.30
N ASN A 197 7.50 -4.72 30.10
CA ASN A 197 7.26 -3.35 30.56
C ASN A 197 8.30 -2.30 30.09
N GLY A 198 8.94 -2.51 28.93
CA GLY A 198 9.80 -1.51 28.31
C GLY A 198 9.05 -0.21 28.00
N SER A 199 9.70 0.94 28.18
CA SER A 199 9.04 2.23 27.94
C SER A 199 8.68 2.44 26.47
N PHE A 200 9.45 1.88 25.53
CA PHE A 200 9.13 1.96 24.11
C PHE A 200 7.88 1.14 23.77
N ILE A 201 7.81 -0.13 24.19
CA ILE A 201 6.65 -0.98 23.88
C ILE A 201 5.37 -0.45 24.54
N SER A 202 5.47 0.14 25.74
CA SER A 202 4.35 0.85 26.38
C SER A 202 3.90 2.05 25.53
N THR A 203 4.85 2.86 25.05
CA THR A 203 4.55 4.00 24.17
C THR A 203 3.89 3.53 22.88
N PHE A 204 4.37 2.43 22.29
CA PHE A 204 3.81 1.89 21.06
C PHE A 204 2.37 1.42 21.26
N ARG A 205 2.09 0.72 22.36
CA ARG A 205 0.73 0.35 22.74
C ARG A 205 -0.19 1.57 22.88
N ASP A 206 0.27 2.63 23.51
CA ASP A 206 -0.51 3.86 23.73
C ASP A 206 -0.75 4.63 22.41
N VAL A 207 0.22 4.64 21.49
CA VAL A 207 0.06 5.23 20.15
C VAL A 207 -0.99 4.47 19.34
N ILE A 208 -0.94 3.13 19.32
CA ILE A 208 -1.97 2.32 18.64
C ILE A 208 -3.36 2.65 19.20
N HIS A 209 -3.50 2.66 20.53
CA HIS A 209 -4.76 3.01 21.19
C HIS A 209 -5.26 4.41 20.80
N THR A 210 -4.36 5.39 20.77
CA THR A 210 -4.68 6.77 20.38
C THR A 210 -5.12 6.85 18.92
N ASN A 211 -4.45 6.13 18.03
CA ASN A 211 -4.77 6.13 16.60
C ASN A 211 -6.14 5.50 16.33
N TYR A 212 -6.47 4.37 16.97
CA TYR A 212 -7.82 3.82 16.89
C TYR A 212 -8.88 4.74 17.50
N THR A 213 -8.58 5.38 18.63
CA THR A 213 -9.49 6.36 19.23
C THR A 213 -9.81 7.50 18.26
N LYS A 214 -8.81 7.98 17.51
CA LYS A 214 -9.03 8.97 16.45
C LYS A 214 -9.85 8.42 15.30
N LEU A 215 -9.58 7.20 14.84
CA LEU A 215 -10.35 6.55 13.78
C LEU A 215 -11.84 6.43 14.16
N TYR A 216 -12.13 5.98 15.38
CA TYR A 216 -13.51 5.77 15.85
C TYR A 216 -14.27 7.08 16.14
N ASN A 217 -13.55 8.13 16.53
CA ASN A 217 -14.15 9.46 16.72
C ASN A 217 -14.18 10.30 15.44
N GLY A 218 -13.54 9.83 14.37
CA GLY A 218 -13.48 10.48 13.07
C GLY A 218 -14.69 10.15 12.19
N PRO A 219 -14.63 10.54 10.91
CA PRO A 219 -15.65 10.20 9.94
C PRO A 219 -15.86 8.69 9.81
N LYS A 220 -17.12 8.25 9.88
CA LYS A 220 -17.49 6.82 9.75
C LYS A 220 -16.93 6.17 8.48
N ARG A 221 -16.85 6.91 7.37
CA ARG A 221 -16.28 6.47 6.09
C ARG A 221 -14.85 5.93 6.22
N ASP A 222 -14.02 6.52 7.07
CA ASP A 222 -12.62 6.10 7.25
C ASP A 222 -12.54 4.78 8.03
N LEU A 223 -13.42 4.60 9.01
CA LEU A 223 -13.57 3.33 9.73
C LEU A 223 -14.09 2.23 8.80
N ASP A 224 -15.09 2.52 7.97
CA ASP A 224 -15.64 1.53 7.04
C ASP A 224 -14.58 1.14 5.99
N ALA A 225 -13.81 2.09 5.44
CA ALA A 225 -12.71 1.82 4.53
C ALA A 225 -11.50 1.12 5.18
N HIS A 226 -11.24 1.36 6.47
CA HIS A 226 -10.29 0.57 7.26
C HIS A 226 -10.72 -0.91 7.31
N ARG A 227 -12.02 -1.15 7.41
CA ARG A 227 -12.63 -2.47 7.61
C ARG A 227 -12.99 -3.19 6.32
N ASP A 228 -13.10 -2.52 5.18
CA ASP A 228 -13.29 -3.17 3.87
C ASP A 228 -12.84 -2.24 2.72
N GLN A 229 -12.03 -2.78 1.80
CA GLN A 229 -11.53 -2.04 0.64
C GLN A 229 -12.65 -1.57 -0.30
N ASP A 230 -13.83 -2.18 -0.24
CA ASP A 230 -14.99 -1.77 -1.06
C ASP A 230 -15.57 -0.41 -0.64
N TYR A 231 -15.22 0.07 0.55
CA TYR A 231 -15.62 1.38 1.06
C TYR A 231 -14.56 2.47 0.79
N GLU A 232 -13.49 2.18 0.06
CA GLU A 232 -12.55 3.21 -0.38
C GLU A 232 -13.23 4.20 -1.34
N SER A 233 -12.91 5.49 -1.22
CA SER A 233 -13.47 6.56 -2.05
C SER A 233 -12.54 7.77 -2.11
N PHE A 234 -12.90 8.75 -2.94
CA PHE A 234 -12.22 10.04 -3.05
C PHE A 234 -12.25 10.89 -1.76
N ARG A 235 -13.09 10.55 -0.78
CA ARG A 235 -13.20 11.25 0.52
C ARG A 235 -12.51 10.53 1.68
N VAL A 236 -11.98 9.32 1.43
CA VAL A 236 -11.29 8.52 2.45
C VAL A 236 -9.81 8.91 2.47
N GLU A 237 -9.33 9.43 3.60
CA GLU A 237 -7.93 9.89 3.73
C GLU A 237 -6.95 8.74 3.45
N ARG A 238 -7.27 7.55 3.96
CA ARG A 238 -6.41 6.36 3.89
C ARG A 238 -7.25 5.12 3.68
N GLY A 239 -7.10 4.49 2.51
CA GLY A 239 -7.66 3.17 2.26
C GLY A 239 -7.09 2.11 3.22
N ARG A 240 -7.65 0.90 3.19
CA ARG A 240 -7.38 -0.17 4.17
C ARG A 240 -5.90 -0.41 4.41
N GLN A 241 -5.11 -0.44 3.32
CA GLN A 241 -3.66 -0.66 3.38
C GLN A 241 -2.96 0.39 4.24
N GLN A 242 -3.11 1.65 3.87
CA GLN A 242 -2.44 2.76 4.54
C GLN A 242 -2.98 2.96 5.95
N SER A 243 -4.30 2.80 6.13
CA SER A 243 -4.96 2.91 7.43
C SER A 243 -4.41 1.88 8.42
N THR A 244 -4.32 0.60 8.03
CA THR A 244 -3.71 -0.45 8.87
C THR A 244 -2.25 -0.14 9.22
N MET A 245 -1.45 0.24 8.22
CA MET A 245 -0.04 0.58 8.43
C MET A 245 0.14 1.75 9.41
N MET A 246 -0.73 2.76 9.34
CA MET A 246 -0.62 3.97 10.16
C MET A 246 -1.25 3.84 11.55
N ILE A 247 -2.29 3.01 11.69
CA ILE A 247 -3.02 2.88 12.96
C ILE A 247 -2.34 1.90 13.90
N SER A 248 -1.93 0.73 13.40
CA SER A 248 -1.39 -0.36 14.23
C SER A 248 -0.03 -0.88 13.74
N GLY A 249 0.31 -0.62 12.48
CA GLY A 249 1.50 -1.16 11.83
C GLY A 249 2.77 -0.30 11.92
N PRO A 250 3.63 -0.33 10.88
CA PRO A 250 4.91 0.39 10.83
C PRO A 250 4.83 1.92 11.00
N GLY A 251 3.71 2.53 10.59
CA GLY A 251 3.47 3.96 10.78
C GLY A 251 3.28 4.31 12.24
N ALA A 252 2.46 3.54 12.97
CA ALA A 252 2.28 3.69 14.41
C ALA A 252 3.59 3.42 15.18
N LEU A 253 4.37 2.45 14.73
CA LEU A 253 5.71 2.19 15.30
C LEU A 253 6.65 3.39 15.11
N SER A 254 6.60 4.03 13.94
CA SER A 254 7.39 5.23 13.64
C SER A 254 6.93 6.45 14.47
N ASP A 255 5.62 6.61 14.67
CA ASP A 255 5.05 7.61 15.59
C ASP A 255 5.52 7.40 17.03
N SER A 256 5.69 6.14 17.43
CA SER A 256 6.11 5.77 18.78
C SER A 256 7.54 6.20 19.09
N LEU A 257 8.45 6.19 18.11
CA LEU A 257 9.79 6.74 18.29
C LEU A 257 9.78 8.25 18.51
N ARG A 258 8.94 8.97 17.76
CA ARG A 258 8.76 10.41 17.95
C ARG A 258 8.18 10.69 19.34
N ALA A 259 7.18 9.92 19.76
CA ALA A 259 6.51 10.07 21.05
C ALA A 259 7.42 9.71 22.23
N ALA A 260 8.29 8.70 22.09
CA ALA A 260 9.20 8.25 23.13
C ALA A 260 10.35 9.25 23.43
N LYS A 261 10.48 10.34 22.64
CA LYS A 261 11.49 11.40 22.80
C LYS A 261 12.91 10.86 22.94
N LEU A 262 13.25 9.81 22.18
CA LEU A 262 14.54 9.11 22.27
C LEU A 262 15.76 9.90 21.70
N GLY A 263 15.75 11.24 21.77
CA GLY A 263 16.81 12.10 21.23
C GLY A 263 16.80 12.16 19.70
N ASN A 264 17.98 12.17 19.07
CA ASN A 264 18.11 12.20 17.60
C ASN A 264 17.47 10.94 16.99
N ILE A 265 16.35 11.12 16.28
CA ILE A 265 15.55 10.04 15.68
C ILE A 265 16.38 9.17 14.73
N MET A 266 17.30 9.75 13.94
CA MET A 266 18.15 8.97 13.03
C MET A 266 19.13 8.07 13.81
N GLY A 267 19.73 8.59 14.89
CA GLY A 267 20.63 7.82 15.74
C GLY A 267 19.89 6.72 16.52
N ALA A 268 18.72 7.06 17.08
CA ALA A 268 17.86 6.12 17.78
C ALA A 268 17.38 4.99 16.85
N ASN A 269 17.01 5.32 15.60
CA ASN A 269 16.65 4.33 14.58
C ASN A 269 17.76 3.30 14.38
N GLN A 270 18.99 3.72 14.13
CA GLN A 270 20.07 2.77 13.89
C GLN A 270 20.40 1.95 15.13
N ALA A 271 20.27 2.54 16.32
CA ALA A 271 20.62 1.89 17.58
C ALA A 271 19.62 0.81 18.05
N ILE A 272 18.39 0.80 17.53
CA ILE A 272 17.37 -0.21 17.84
C ILE A 272 17.26 -1.29 16.76
N LYS A 273 18.19 -1.39 15.81
CA LYS A 273 18.07 -2.32 14.69
C LYS A 273 18.40 -3.76 15.11
N ILE A 274 17.58 -4.72 14.67
CA ILE A 274 17.92 -6.15 14.74
C ILE A 274 18.95 -6.50 13.66
N ASP A 275 19.98 -7.26 14.03
CA ASP A 275 20.99 -7.78 13.09
C ASP A 275 20.33 -8.63 11.98
N THR A 276 20.58 -8.26 10.74
CA THR A 276 20.02 -8.89 9.54
C THR A 276 20.48 -10.33 9.34
N ASN A 277 21.59 -10.76 9.95
CA ASN A 277 22.05 -12.16 9.89
C ASN A 277 21.17 -13.10 10.73
N LYS A 278 20.35 -12.54 11.62
CA LYS A 278 19.49 -13.29 12.56
C LYS A 278 18.14 -13.69 11.96
N PHE A 279 17.74 -13.10 10.83
CA PHE A 279 16.46 -13.39 10.20
C PHE A 279 16.53 -13.29 8.66
N LYS A 280 15.52 -13.87 8.00
CA LYS A 280 15.28 -13.76 6.57
C LYS A 280 13.83 -13.34 6.33
N THR A 281 13.59 -12.64 5.23
CA THR A 281 12.25 -12.25 4.79
C THR A 281 12.00 -12.87 3.43
N PRO A 282 10.83 -13.47 3.17
CA PRO A 282 10.54 -14.06 1.88
C PRO A 282 10.45 -12.96 0.81
N PRO A 283 10.66 -13.28 -0.48
CA PRO A 283 10.54 -12.32 -1.57
C PRO A 283 9.11 -11.77 -1.73
N LYS A 284 8.10 -12.51 -1.24
CA LYS A 284 6.70 -12.10 -1.23
C LYS A 284 6.11 -12.32 0.16
N GLN A 285 5.51 -11.28 0.72
CA GLN A 285 4.81 -11.36 2.00
C GLN A 285 3.41 -11.95 1.85
N ALA A 286 2.91 -12.58 2.91
CA ALA A 286 1.56 -13.09 3.01
C ALA A 286 0.56 -11.96 3.33
N LEU A 287 0.05 -11.29 2.30
CA LEU A 287 -0.97 -10.24 2.45
C LEU A 287 -2.39 -10.84 2.58
N SER A 288 -2.69 -11.48 3.72
CA SER A 288 -4.04 -12.04 3.97
C SER A 288 -5.11 -10.99 4.27
N TRP A 289 -4.69 -9.77 4.62
CA TRP A 289 -5.54 -8.68 5.12
C TRP A 289 -5.80 -7.58 4.08
N TYR A 290 -5.16 -7.66 2.91
CA TYR A 290 -5.28 -6.68 1.83
C TYR A 290 -5.17 -7.40 0.50
N ASP A 291 -6.15 -7.20 -0.40
CA ASP A 291 -6.10 -7.71 -1.76
C ASP A 291 -5.45 -6.68 -2.69
N PRO A 292 -4.19 -6.86 -3.11
CA PRO A 292 -3.53 -5.97 -4.06
C PRO A 292 -4.15 -6.03 -5.45
N ASN A 293 -4.97 -7.05 -5.73
CA ASN A 293 -5.62 -7.27 -7.01
C ASN A 293 -7.08 -6.80 -7.01
N VAL A 294 -7.52 -6.02 -6.01
CA VAL A 294 -8.89 -5.50 -5.94
C VAL A 294 -9.28 -4.79 -7.25
N GLY A 295 -8.35 -4.00 -7.81
CA GLY A 295 -8.53 -3.29 -9.09
C GLY A 295 -8.62 -4.19 -10.33
N THR A 296 -8.31 -5.48 -10.21
CA THR A 296 -8.42 -6.46 -11.31
C THR A 296 -9.77 -7.20 -11.31
N LYS A 297 -10.53 -7.12 -10.21
CA LYS A 297 -11.83 -7.78 -10.06
C LYS A 297 -12.94 -6.79 -10.37
N PHE A 298 -13.66 -7.01 -11.47
CA PHE A 298 -14.64 -6.04 -11.94
C PHE A 298 -15.69 -5.73 -10.86
N ASP A 299 -16.27 -6.73 -10.20
CA ASP A 299 -17.29 -6.52 -9.16
C ASP A 299 -16.78 -5.66 -7.98
N ARG A 300 -15.49 -5.77 -7.60
CA ARG A 300 -14.90 -4.91 -6.56
C ARG A 300 -14.73 -3.48 -7.05
N VAL A 301 -14.36 -3.30 -8.32
CA VAL A 301 -14.25 -1.97 -8.93
C VAL A 301 -15.63 -1.31 -9.06
N GLU A 302 -16.69 -2.07 -9.35
CA GLU A 302 -18.06 -1.56 -9.33
C GLU A 302 -18.46 -1.06 -7.93
N ASN A 303 -18.14 -1.84 -6.90
CA ASN A 303 -18.40 -1.47 -5.51
C ASN A 303 -17.74 -0.14 -5.18
N ASN A 304 -16.45 0.02 -5.52
CA ASN A 304 -15.75 1.29 -5.33
C ASN A 304 -16.41 2.44 -6.10
N PHE A 305 -16.81 2.21 -7.36
CA PHE A 305 -17.46 3.25 -8.15
C PHE A 305 -18.79 3.70 -7.52
N ARG A 306 -19.66 2.75 -7.15
CA ARG A 306 -20.93 3.02 -6.44
C ARG A 306 -20.67 3.78 -5.14
N ASN A 307 -19.65 3.38 -4.37
CA ASN A 307 -19.29 4.05 -3.13
C ASN A 307 -18.82 5.49 -3.35
N ASN A 308 -18.04 5.77 -4.40
CA ASN A 308 -17.66 7.15 -4.74
C ASN A 308 -18.89 8.01 -5.09
N VAL A 309 -19.88 7.45 -5.80
CA VAL A 309 -21.15 8.17 -6.05
C VAL A 309 -21.90 8.44 -4.75
N LYS A 310 -22.01 7.46 -3.83
CA LYS A 310 -22.61 7.68 -2.51
C LYS A 310 -21.90 8.79 -1.73
N GLU A 311 -20.57 8.80 -1.75
CA GLU A 311 -19.75 9.79 -1.05
C GLU A 311 -19.89 11.20 -1.63
N TYR A 312 -20.15 11.33 -2.93
CA TYR A 312 -20.53 12.61 -3.52
C TYR A 312 -21.87 13.12 -2.96
N PHE A 313 -22.86 12.25 -2.78
CA PHE A 313 -24.14 12.65 -2.16
C PHE A 313 -24.04 12.91 -0.66
N HIS A 314 -23.17 12.20 0.06
CA HIS A 314 -22.81 12.56 1.44
C HIS A 314 -22.18 13.96 1.50
N LEU A 315 -21.30 14.29 0.56
CA LEU A 315 -20.68 15.62 0.49
C LEU A 315 -21.72 16.74 0.28
N ILE A 316 -22.68 16.57 -0.65
CA ILE A 316 -23.78 17.53 -0.85
C ILE A 316 -24.57 17.72 0.46
N ALA A 317 -24.90 16.62 1.13
CA ALA A 317 -25.67 16.64 2.38
C ALA A 317 -24.88 17.33 3.52
N ASP A 318 -23.57 17.09 3.60
CA ASP A 318 -22.68 17.70 4.60
C ASP A 318 -22.54 19.21 4.38
N TYR A 319 -22.35 19.64 3.13
CA TYR A 319 -22.24 21.06 2.78
C TYR A 319 -23.53 21.84 3.07
N SER A 320 -24.68 21.15 3.05
CA SER A 320 -26.00 21.74 3.28
C SER A 320 -26.39 21.84 4.75
N GLN A 321 -25.46 21.62 5.70
CA GLN A 321 -25.77 21.59 7.14
C GLN A 321 -26.18 22.95 7.75
N ASN A 322 -26.15 24.06 7.00
CA ASN A 322 -26.62 25.38 7.46
C ASN A 322 -28.13 25.62 7.22
N THR A 323 -28.88 24.59 6.81
CA THR A 323 -30.33 24.68 6.55
C THR A 323 -31.19 24.68 7.81
N GLU A 324 -32.49 24.84 7.62
CA GLU A 324 -33.51 24.75 8.68
C GLU A 324 -33.47 23.38 9.42
N PRO A 325 -33.84 23.32 10.72
CA PRO A 325 -33.76 22.08 11.52
C PRO A 325 -34.52 20.88 10.93
N GLU A 326 -35.64 21.13 10.25
CA GLU A 326 -36.42 20.10 9.56
C GLU A 326 -35.62 19.49 8.41
N ILE A 327 -35.02 20.33 7.57
CA ILE A 327 -34.14 19.90 6.46
C ILE A 327 -32.92 19.13 6.99
N LYS A 328 -32.30 19.55 8.09
CA LYS A 328 -31.19 18.80 8.71
C LYS A 328 -31.61 17.39 9.14
N THR A 329 -32.84 17.25 9.63
CA THR A 329 -33.40 15.94 10.01
C THR A 329 -33.58 15.06 8.77
N LEU A 330 -34.13 15.61 7.68
CA LEU A 330 -34.28 14.89 6.41
C LEU A 330 -32.92 14.52 5.80
N LEU A 331 -31.93 15.39 5.84
CA LEU A 331 -30.55 15.10 5.40
C LEU A 331 -29.92 13.97 6.22
N THR A 332 -30.12 13.98 7.55
CA THR A 332 -29.64 12.90 8.43
C THR A 332 -30.31 11.56 8.06
N GLN A 333 -31.62 11.56 7.82
CA GLN A 333 -32.34 10.38 7.36
C GLN A 333 -31.84 9.91 6.00
N PHE A 334 -31.56 10.83 5.07
CA PHE A 334 -31.06 10.53 3.72
C PHE A 334 -29.69 9.84 3.80
N LYS A 335 -28.75 10.39 4.57
CA LYS A 335 -27.44 9.79 4.83
C LYS A 335 -27.55 8.40 5.45
N ASN A 336 -28.40 8.25 6.48
CA ASN A 336 -28.62 6.94 7.11
C ASN A 336 -29.19 5.91 6.12
N GLN A 337 -30.05 6.32 5.19
CA GLN A 337 -30.56 5.44 4.13
C GLN A 337 -29.42 5.04 3.17
N LEU A 338 -28.55 5.96 2.76
CA LEU A 338 -27.36 5.61 1.96
C LEU A 338 -26.47 4.58 2.69
N ASP A 339 -26.21 4.80 3.98
CA ASP A 339 -25.29 3.96 4.77
C ASP A 339 -25.87 2.60 5.14
N SER A 340 -27.18 2.42 5.06
CA SER A 340 -27.83 1.13 5.33
C SER A 340 -27.55 0.06 4.27
N PHE A 341 -26.97 0.43 3.13
CA PHE A 341 -26.62 -0.48 2.05
C PHE A 341 -25.11 -0.53 1.79
N PRO A 342 -24.50 -1.72 1.73
CA PRO A 342 -23.09 -1.84 1.36
C PRO A 342 -22.87 -1.47 -0.11
N PRO A 343 -21.64 -1.11 -0.50
CA PRO A 343 -21.27 -0.79 -1.89
C PRO A 343 -21.59 -1.86 -2.93
N SER A 344 -21.76 -3.12 -2.49
CA SER A 344 -22.16 -4.24 -3.35
C SER A 344 -23.62 -4.21 -3.81
N VAL A 345 -24.46 -3.35 -3.21
CA VAL A 345 -25.86 -3.18 -3.60
C VAL A 345 -25.97 -2.14 -4.72
N PRO A 346 -26.65 -2.43 -5.84
CA PRO A 346 -26.88 -1.46 -6.92
C PRO A 346 -27.57 -0.19 -6.42
N LEU A 347 -27.16 0.99 -6.91
CA LEU A 347 -27.74 2.27 -6.47
C LEU A 347 -29.23 2.39 -6.81
N THR A 348 -29.70 1.70 -7.84
CA THR A 348 -31.13 1.62 -8.17
C THR A 348 -31.94 0.90 -7.09
N GLU A 349 -31.36 -0.06 -6.38
CA GLU A 349 -32.01 -0.72 -5.24
C GLU A 349 -32.03 0.18 -4.01
N VAL A 350 -30.93 0.91 -3.77
CA VAL A 350 -30.86 1.96 -2.73
C VAL A 350 -31.94 3.02 -2.98
N LEU A 351 -32.05 3.51 -4.22
CA LEU A 351 -33.08 4.46 -4.64
C LEU A 351 -34.50 3.91 -4.42
N LYS A 352 -34.74 2.65 -4.75
CA LYS A 352 -36.05 2.01 -4.49
C LYS A 352 -36.37 2.00 -2.99
N SER A 353 -35.40 1.73 -2.12
CA SER A 353 -35.58 1.81 -0.67
C SER A 353 -35.87 3.24 -0.20
N MET A 354 -35.14 4.21 -0.73
CA MET A 354 -35.35 5.63 -0.41
C MET A 354 -36.75 6.10 -0.81
N ASN A 355 -37.22 5.77 -2.01
CA ASN A 355 -38.58 6.12 -2.45
C ASN A 355 -39.69 5.55 -1.55
N ASN A 356 -39.42 4.48 -0.79
CA ASN A 356 -40.36 3.95 0.19
C ASN A 356 -40.24 4.61 1.57
N SER A 357 -39.10 5.25 1.85
CA SER A 357 -38.76 5.83 3.16
C SER A 357 -39.03 7.35 3.22
N PHE A 358 -39.12 8.02 2.08
CA PHE A 358 -39.40 9.45 1.97
C PHE A 358 -40.79 9.69 1.37
N THR A 359 -41.57 10.58 1.97
CA THR A 359 -42.82 11.06 1.39
C THR A 359 -42.54 12.01 0.23
N LYS A 360 -43.58 12.32 -0.55
CA LYS A 360 -43.47 13.29 -1.65
C LYS A 360 -43.09 14.68 -1.14
N ASP A 361 -43.58 15.06 0.04
CA ASP A 361 -43.28 16.35 0.66
C ASP A 361 -41.83 16.39 1.15
N ASP A 362 -41.33 15.30 1.74
CA ASP A 362 -39.90 15.20 2.13
C ASP A 362 -38.97 15.35 0.92
N ILE A 363 -39.31 14.69 -0.20
CA ILE A 363 -38.55 14.78 -1.46
C ILE A 363 -38.56 16.21 -2.01
N ASN A 364 -39.73 16.85 -2.04
CA ASN A 364 -39.83 18.24 -2.49
C ASN A 364 -39.01 19.17 -1.60
N ASN A 365 -39.11 19.02 -0.28
CA ASN A 365 -38.35 19.82 0.68
C ASN A 365 -36.84 19.65 0.48
N LEU A 366 -36.34 18.42 0.33
CA LEU A 366 -34.92 18.17 0.05
C LEU A 366 -34.48 18.78 -1.28
N ASN A 367 -35.28 18.66 -2.34
CA ASN A 367 -34.93 19.23 -3.65
C ASN A 367 -34.89 20.76 -3.63
N GLU A 368 -35.91 21.40 -3.04
CA GLU A 368 -36.03 22.86 -2.98
C GLU A 368 -34.91 23.51 -2.17
N HIS A 369 -34.41 22.84 -1.13
CA HIS A 369 -33.44 23.41 -0.19
C HIS A 369 -32.01 22.93 -0.39
N VAL A 370 -31.80 21.83 -1.13
CA VAL A 370 -30.51 21.14 -1.23
C VAL A 370 -30.20 20.78 -2.69
N ASP A 371 -30.18 21.78 -3.56
CA ASP A 371 -29.64 21.66 -4.93
C ASP A 371 -30.22 20.45 -5.72
N ASP A 372 -31.55 20.27 -5.65
CA ASP A 372 -32.26 19.15 -6.29
C ASP A 372 -31.75 17.75 -5.86
N LEU A 373 -31.32 17.60 -4.59
CA LEU A 373 -30.62 16.43 -4.04
C LEU A 373 -31.21 15.09 -4.49
N PHE A 374 -32.51 14.89 -4.27
CA PHE A 374 -33.17 13.61 -4.49
C PHE A 374 -33.38 13.34 -5.99
N THR A 375 -33.71 14.38 -6.75
CA THR A 375 -33.82 14.32 -8.21
C THR A 375 -32.47 13.97 -8.83
N LYS A 376 -31.38 14.61 -8.38
CA LYS A 376 -30.02 14.26 -8.78
C LYS A 376 -29.69 12.83 -8.39
N PHE A 377 -29.91 12.43 -7.14
CA PHE A 377 -29.64 11.06 -6.71
C PHE A 377 -30.34 10.02 -7.60
N THR A 378 -31.60 10.27 -7.96
CA THR A 378 -32.37 9.41 -8.88
C THR A 378 -31.70 9.25 -10.24
N ALA A 379 -31.25 10.37 -10.84
CA ALA A 379 -30.57 10.35 -12.13
C ALA A 379 -29.20 9.65 -12.03
N TYR A 380 -28.40 9.96 -11.01
CA TYR A 380 -27.07 9.40 -10.84
C TYR A 380 -27.11 7.90 -10.49
N ALA A 381 -28.09 7.45 -9.71
CA ALA A 381 -28.27 6.03 -9.42
C ALA A 381 -28.51 5.22 -10.71
N SER A 382 -29.39 5.72 -11.58
CA SER A 382 -29.70 5.07 -12.87
C SER A 382 -28.50 5.12 -13.82
N ASN A 383 -27.88 6.30 -13.97
CA ASN A 383 -26.72 6.49 -14.84
C ASN A 383 -25.52 5.64 -14.40
N THR A 384 -25.35 5.41 -13.09
CA THR A 384 -24.29 4.57 -12.53
C THR A 384 -24.44 3.13 -12.98
N GLU A 385 -25.62 2.54 -12.81
CA GLU A 385 -25.82 1.15 -13.19
C GLU A 385 -25.77 1.00 -14.73
N ASP A 386 -26.35 1.93 -15.49
CA ASP A 386 -26.24 1.93 -16.95
C ASP A 386 -24.78 2.03 -17.43
N PHE A 387 -23.97 2.89 -16.78
CA PHE A 387 -22.55 3.04 -17.09
C PHE A 387 -21.77 1.74 -16.82
N LEU A 388 -21.98 1.12 -15.65
CA LEU A 388 -21.30 -0.12 -15.27
C LEU A 388 -21.70 -1.30 -16.18
N ILE A 389 -22.99 -1.41 -16.53
CA ILE A 389 -23.49 -2.39 -17.50
C ILE A 389 -22.82 -2.19 -18.86
N LYS A 390 -22.81 -0.96 -19.38
CA LYS A 390 -22.14 -0.67 -20.67
C LYS A 390 -20.64 -0.94 -20.63
N CYS A 391 -19.97 -0.68 -19.51
CA CYS A 391 -18.57 -1.06 -19.34
C CYS A 391 -18.37 -2.56 -19.50
N LYS A 392 -19.24 -3.39 -18.87
CA LYS A 392 -19.21 -4.85 -19.02
C LYS A 392 -19.52 -5.31 -20.44
N GLU A 393 -20.60 -4.79 -21.04
CA GLU A 393 -21.05 -5.16 -22.39
C GLU A 393 -20.02 -4.85 -23.48
N ASN A 394 -19.28 -3.75 -23.32
CA ASN A 394 -18.23 -3.34 -24.26
C ASN A 394 -16.84 -3.90 -23.89
N GLY A 395 -16.74 -4.80 -22.92
CA GLY A 395 -15.49 -5.47 -22.57
C GLY A 395 -14.42 -4.56 -21.94
N LEU A 396 -14.83 -3.48 -21.26
CA LEU A 396 -13.89 -2.62 -20.54
C LEU A 396 -13.18 -3.42 -19.45
N LYS A 397 -11.85 -3.38 -19.44
CA LYS A 397 -11.06 -4.06 -18.41
C LYS A 397 -11.27 -3.39 -17.05
N SER A 398 -11.44 -4.20 -16.00
CA SER A 398 -11.54 -3.72 -14.60
C SER A 398 -10.38 -2.79 -14.22
N THR A 399 -9.17 -3.10 -14.69
CA THR A 399 -7.96 -2.30 -14.45
C THR A 399 -8.04 -0.90 -15.04
N ALA A 400 -8.78 -0.70 -16.14
CA ALA A 400 -8.98 0.62 -16.73
C ALA A 400 -9.88 1.49 -15.83
N LEU A 401 -11.01 0.94 -15.38
CA LEU A 401 -11.92 1.64 -14.48
C LEU A 401 -11.27 1.87 -13.09
N SER A 402 -10.51 0.89 -12.58
CA SER A 402 -9.73 1.06 -11.36
C SER A 402 -8.66 2.14 -11.48
N GLY A 403 -7.98 2.21 -12.64
CA GLY A 403 -7.01 3.26 -12.93
C GLY A 403 -7.62 4.66 -12.96
N LEU A 404 -8.84 4.78 -13.53
CA LEU A 404 -9.61 6.02 -13.51
C LEU A 404 -9.94 6.47 -12.07
N LEU A 405 -10.51 5.57 -11.25
CA LEU A 405 -10.83 5.86 -9.85
C LEU A 405 -9.59 6.24 -9.03
N LYS A 406 -8.48 5.52 -9.24
CA LYS A 406 -7.23 5.82 -8.56
C LYS A 406 -6.72 7.23 -8.87
N ARG A 407 -6.81 7.66 -10.14
CA ARG A 407 -6.40 9.00 -10.55
C ARG A 407 -7.23 10.08 -9.87
N PHE A 408 -8.54 9.88 -9.76
CA PHE A 408 -9.40 10.82 -9.05
C PHE A 408 -8.98 11.01 -7.60
N ASN A 409 -8.59 9.93 -6.92
CA ASN A 409 -8.09 9.96 -5.55
C ASN A 409 -6.70 10.61 -5.43
N GLU A 410 -5.93 10.72 -6.52
CA GLU A 410 -4.61 11.36 -6.53
C GLU A 410 -4.68 12.88 -6.82
N CYS A 411 -5.79 13.36 -7.41
CA CYS A 411 -5.91 14.75 -7.87
C CYS A 411 -6.26 15.78 -6.79
N ILE A 412 -6.84 15.37 -5.65
CA ILE A 412 -7.19 16.28 -4.56
C ILE A 412 -6.33 15.93 -3.33
N PRO A 413 -5.54 16.87 -2.77
CA PRO A 413 -4.91 16.65 -1.47
C PRO A 413 -6.00 16.52 -0.39
N PHE A 414 -5.87 15.48 0.45
CA PHE A 414 -6.82 15.17 1.51
C PHE A 414 -6.78 16.21 2.63
N ASP A 415 -7.58 17.24 2.47
CA ASP A 415 -7.94 18.23 3.49
C ASP A 415 -9.43 18.53 3.28
N GLU A 416 -10.25 18.48 4.35
CA GLU A 416 -11.69 18.75 4.22
C GLU A 416 -11.93 20.16 3.67
N GLU A 417 -11.09 21.14 4.01
CA GLU A 417 -11.16 22.49 3.45
C GLU A 417 -10.90 22.48 1.93
N VAL A 418 -9.99 21.62 1.46
CA VAL A 418 -9.71 21.46 0.03
C VAL A 418 -10.86 20.76 -0.69
N VAL A 419 -11.44 19.71 -0.09
CA VAL A 419 -12.59 19.02 -0.68
C VAL A 419 -13.82 19.93 -0.76
N GLU A 420 -14.05 20.77 0.24
CA GLU A 420 -15.11 21.80 0.19
C GLU A 420 -14.83 22.84 -0.90
N SER A 421 -13.59 23.31 -1.03
CA SER A 421 -13.22 24.23 -2.12
C SER A 421 -13.38 23.60 -3.51
N ASP A 422 -13.07 22.31 -3.64
CA ASP A 422 -13.25 21.53 -4.88
C ASP A 422 -14.74 21.29 -5.18
N PHE A 423 -15.58 21.22 -4.17
CA PHE A 423 -17.03 21.13 -4.35
C PHE A 423 -17.59 22.43 -4.94
N GLU A 424 -17.12 23.59 -4.48
CA GLU A 424 -17.53 24.90 -5.01
C GLU A 424 -16.96 25.18 -6.41
N SER A 425 -15.72 24.73 -6.68
CA SER A 425 -15.03 24.93 -7.96
C SER A 425 -14.24 23.66 -8.35
N PRO A 426 -14.91 22.68 -9.00
CA PRO A 426 -14.31 21.37 -9.27
C PRO A 426 -13.05 21.43 -10.11
N THR A 427 -11.93 21.02 -9.50
CA THR A 427 -10.61 20.90 -10.11
C THR A 427 -10.68 19.88 -11.23
N GLU A 428 -10.23 20.28 -12.41
CA GLU A 428 -10.11 19.37 -13.55
C GLU A 428 -9.25 18.15 -13.16
N GLY A 429 -9.76 16.94 -13.41
CA GLY A 429 -9.11 15.72 -12.94
C GLY A 429 -9.69 15.14 -11.65
N SER A 430 -10.50 15.87 -10.89
CA SER A 430 -11.08 15.38 -9.64
C SER A 430 -12.31 14.50 -9.84
N PHE A 431 -12.68 13.70 -8.82
CA PHE A 431 -13.93 12.93 -8.87
C PHE A 431 -15.14 13.86 -8.96
N ILE A 432 -15.12 14.99 -8.26
CA ILE A 432 -16.21 15.98 -8.26
C ILE A 432 -16.37 16.59 -9.66
N HIS A 433 -15.26 16.92 -10.31
CA HIS A 433 -15.29 17.40 -11.70
C HIS A 433 -15.87 16.33 -12.64
N PHE A 434 -15.38 15.09 -12.52
CA PHE A 434 -15.87 13.99 -13.33
C PHE A 434 -17.38 13.78 -13.14
N ILE A 435 -17.83 13.65 -11.89
CA ILE A 435 -19.21 13.31 -11.57
C ILE A 435 -20.16 14.43 -11.99
N THR A 436 -19.76 15.71 -11.88
CA THR A 436 -20.65 16.84 -12.23
C THR A 436 -20.60 17.27 -13.71
N GLN A 437 -19.43 17.20 -14.36
CA GLN A 437 -19.24 17.80 -15.70
C GLN A 437 -19.17 16.77 -16.84
N ILE A 438 -18.84 15.51 -16.52
CA ILE A 438 -18.50 14.49 -17.53
C ILE A 438 -19.47 13.33 -17.45
N PHE A 439 -19.68 12.78 -16.27
CA PHE A 439 -20.54 11.63 -16.05
C PHE A 439 -21.97 11.79 -16.59
N PRO A 440 -22.63 12.97 -16.46
CA PRO A 440 -23.99 13.17 -16.98
C PRO A 440 -24.08 13.13 -18.51
N LYS A 441 -22.95 13.25 -19.23
CA LYS A 441 -22.89 13.17 -20.69
C LYS A 441 -22.95 11.71 -21.20
N GLY A 442 -22.91 10.74 -20.28
CA GLY A 442 -23.12 9.33 -20.57
C GLY A 442 -21.87 8.59 -21.06
N TYR A 443 -22.00 7.26 -21.15
CA TYR A 443 -20.92 6.33 -21.47
C TYR A 443 -20.13 6.72 -22.73
N ASP A 444 -20.82 6.98 -23.85
CA ASP A 444 -20.18 7.26 -25.14
C ASP A 444 -19.31 8.52 -25.08
N PHE A 445 -19.71 9.52 -24.30
CA PHE A 445 -18.89 10.70 -24.08
C PHE A 445 -17.67 10.35 -23.22
N ILE A 446 -17.86 9.65 -22.10
CA ILE A 446 -16.80 9.29 -21.15
C ILE A 446 -15.68 8.51 -21.85
N ILE A 447 -16.02 7.56 -22.71
CA ILE A 447 -15.03 6.73 -23.41
C ILE A 447 -14.31 7.46 -24.55
N ASN A 448 -14.84 8.59 -25.02
CA ASN A 448 -14.26 9.39 -26.11
C ASN A 448 -13.62 10.71 -25.62
N PHE A 449 -13.82 11.07 -24.35
CA PHE A 449 -13.21 12.23 -23.73
C PHE A 449 -11.70 12.01 -23.49
N GLU A 450 -10.95 13.02 -23.06
CA GLU A 450 -9.51 12.92 -22.77
C GLU A 450 -9.15 11.76 -21.80
N TYR A 451 -10.13 11.32 -20.98
CA TYR A 451 -10.04 10.11 -20.14
C TYR A 451 -9.96 8.78 -20.92
N ALA A 452 -10.27 8.76 -22.22
CA ALA A 452 -10.18 7.60 -23.12
C ALA A 452 -8.76 6.99 -23.15
N SER A 453 -7.74 7.87 -23.12
CA SER A 453 -6.34 7.47 -23.04
C SER A 453 -6.03 6.69 -21.76
N TYR A 454 -6.71 7.02 -20.66
CA TYR A 454 -6.55 6.38 -19.34
C TYR A 454 -7.39 5.11 -19.20
N LEU A 455 -8.56 5.07 -19.84
CA LEU A 455 -9.37 3.86 -19.94
C LEU A 455 -8.76 2.82 -20.90
N ASN A 456 -7.67 3.17 -21.59
CA ASN A 456 -6.94 2.30 -22.52
C ASN A 456 -7.84 1.72 -23.64
N ILE A 457 -8.89 2.46 -24.00
CA ILE A 457 -9.91 2.03 -24.99
C ILE A 457 -9.40 2.16 -26.42
N SER A 458 -8.34 2.94 -26.66
CA SER A 458 -7.67 2.99 -27.97
C SER A 458 -7.10 1.63 -28.42
N SER A 459 -6.93 0.67 -27.50
CA SER A 459 -6.61 -0.73 -27.82
C SER A 459 -7.83 -1.58 -28.22
N LEU A 460 -9.02 -1.30 -27.66
CA LEU A 460 -10.28 -1.98 -28.01
C LEU A 460 -10.76 -1.64 -29.44
N ASN A 461 -10.42 -0.46 -29.96
CA ASN A 461 -10.74 -0.05 -31.32
C ASN A 461 -9.68 -0.46 -32.37
N ASN A 462 -8.49 -0.92 -31.95
CA ASN A 462 -7.40 -1.30 -32.85
C ASN A 462 -7.15 -2.81 -32.96
N ASP A 463 -7.70 -3.62 -32.06
CA ASP A 463 -7.68 -5.07 -32.19
C ASP A 463 -8.84 -5.56 -33.08
N ASN A 464 -8.57 -5.69 -34.38
CA ASN A 464 -9.43 -6.36 -35.37
C ASN A 464 -9.61 -7.88 -35.12
N ASN A 465 -9.33 -8.38 -33.92
CA ASN A 465 -9.54 -9.77 -33.53
C ASN A 465 -10.66 -9.86 -32.49
N PHE A 466 -11.89 -9.63 -32.96
CA PHE A 466 -13.09 -10.09 -32.26
C PHE A 466 -13.20 -11.61 -32.39
N GLU A 467 -12.85 -12.36 -31.34
CA GLU A 467 -13.56 -13.61 -31.07
C GLU A 467 -14.92 -13.23 -30.49
N LYS A 468 -15.96 -13.24 -31.35
CA LYS A 468 -17.35 -13.20 -30.89
C LYS A 468 -17.57 -14.35 -29.90
N PRO A 469 -18.16 -14.13 -28.72
CA PRO A 469 -18.65 -15.23 -27.90
C PRO A 469 -19.75 -15.96 -28.67
N GLU A 470 -19.64 -17.28 -28.78
CA GLU A 470 -20.72 -18.14 -29.27
C GLU A 470 -21.96 -17.92 -28.40
N ILE A 471 -22.94 -17.20 -28.95
CA ILE A 471 -24.31 -17.22 -28.45
C ILE A 471 -24.84 -18.63 -28.77
N LYS A 472 -24.84 -19.52 -27.76
CA LYS A 472 -25.62 -20.76 -27.82
C LYS A 472 -27.10 -20.39 -27.89
N ASN A 473 -27.65 -20.51 -29.09
CA ASN A 473 -29.05 -20.32 -29.43
C ASN A 473 -29.99 -21.07 -28.45
N LEU A 474 -30.76 -20.30 -27.70
CA LEU A 474 -32.07 -20.69 -27.21
C LEU A 474 -33.10 -20.06 -28.13
N GLN A 475 -33.78 -20.91 -28.92
CA GLN A 475 -35.15 -20.80 -29.46
C GLN A 475 -35.21 -21.33 -30.91
N ASN A 476 -35.65 -22.58 -31.10
CA ASN A 476 -37.02 -22.87 -31.57
C ASN A 476 -37.20 -24.32 -32.04
N ILE A 477 -38.07 -25.00 -31.28
CA ILE A 477 -39.23 -25.79 -31.71
C ILE A 477 -39.25 -26.27 -33.19
N SER A 478 -39.12 -27.59 -33.28
CA SER A 478 -39.54 -28.52 -34.33
C SER A 478 -40.70 -28.10 -35.25
N ALA A 479 -40.48 -28.17 -36.57
CA ALA A 479 -41.41 -28.73 -37.56
C ALA A 479 -40.69 -29.10 -38.89
N VAL A 480 -40.45 -30.40 -39.08
CA VAL A 480 -40.61 -31.31 -40.26
C VAL A 480 -40.22 -30.86 -41.71
N PRO A 481 -39.70 -31.78 -42.59
CA PRO A 481 -38.67 -31.50 -43.61
C PRO A 481 -39.09 -31.72 -45.08
N SER A 482 -38.22 -31.30 -46.02
CA SER A 482 -38.03 -31.83 -47.40
C SER A 482 -36.94 -30.99 -48.10
N ASP A 483 -36.08 -31.41 -49.03
CA ASP A 483 -35.55 -32.67 -49.55
C ASP A 483 -34.38 -32.27 -50.49
N ASN A 484 -33.46 -33.21 -50.75
CA ASN A 484 -32.54 -33.30 -51.92
C ASN A 484 -31.27 -32.43 -52.04
N THR A 485 -30.14 -33.06 -51.67
CA THR A 485 -28.82 -33.28 -52.34
C THR A 485 -28.74 -33.11 -53.89
N PRO A 486 -27.56 -33.11 -54.59
CA PRO A 486 -26.20 -33.51 -54.15
C PRO A 486 -24.95 -32.75 -54.70
N GLU A 487 -23.79 -33.10 -54.09
CA GLU A 487 -22.43 -33.38 -54.64
C GLU A 487 -21.48 -32.27 -55.17
N GLN A 488 -20.42 -32.01 -54.37
CA GLN A 488 -18.95 -32.19 -54.57
C GLN A 488 -18.27 -32.02 -55.96
N PRO A 489 -16.92 -31.87 -56.06
CA PRO A 489 -15.85 -31.69 -55.05
C PRO A 489 -14.81 -30.57 -55.34
N GLU A 490 -13.89 -30.36 -54.40
CA GLU A 490 -12.64 -29.56 -54.47
C GLU A 490 -11.65 -30.05 -55.54
N PRO A 491 -10.57 -29.26 -55.83
CA PRO A 491 -9.29 -29.69 -55.24
C PRO A 491 -8.31 -28.57 -54.79
N ILE A 492 -7.48 -28.99 -53.85
CA ILE A 492 -6.22 -28.47 -53.31
C ILE A 492 -5.13 -28.30 -54.38
N VAL A 493 -4.33 -27.22 -54.33
CA VAL A 493 -2.85 -27.23 -54.57
C VAL A 493 -2.18 -26.05 -53.84
N GLU A 494 -1.22 -26.36 -52.97
CA GLU A 494 -0.17 -25.48 -52.43
C GLU A 494 1.05 -25.49 -53.35
N GLN A 495 1.66 -24.32 -53.63
CA GLN A 495 3.09 -24.23 -53.99
C GLN A 495 3.73 -22.92 -53.48
N THR A 496 4.88 -23.11 -52.84
CA THR A 496 5.86 -22.16 -52.31
C THR A 496 6.74 -21.55 -53.41
N VAL A 497 7.17 -20.28 -53.26
CA VAL A 497 8.36 -19.73 -53.95
C VAL A 497 9.07 -18.67 -53.08
N ASN A 498 10.35 -18.93 -52.79
CA ASN A 498 11.38 -17.98 -52.30
C ASN A 498 11.75 -16.94 -53.38
N LYS A 499 12.25 -15.77 -52.97
CA LYS A 499 13.33 -15.08 -53.71
C LYS A 499 14.09 -14.03 -52.87
N ASP A 500 15.40 -14.25 -52.80
CA ASP A 500 16.45 -13.29 -52.49
C ASP A 500 16.52 -12.13 -53.49
N HIS A 501 17.10 -10.99 -53.08
CA HIS A 501 18.35 -10.44 -53.65
C HIS A 501 18.80 -9.16 -52.93
N GLY A 502 20.10 -9.08 -52.63
CA GLY A 502 20.77 -7.96 -51.96
C GLY A 502 21.36 -6.89 -52.90
N GLY A 503 22.11 -5.96 -52.30
CA GLY A 503 22.92 -4.96 -52.99
C GLY A 503 23.67 -4.04 -52.01
N LEU A 504 24.98 -3.92 -52.22
CA LEU A 504 26.04 -3.30 -51.39
C LEU A 504 26.30 -1.79 -51.65
N THR A 505 27.24 -1.25 -50.84
CA THR A 505 28.16 -0.07 -50.98
C THR A 505 27.62 1.28 -50.46
N SER A 506 28.00 1.76 -49.25
CA SER A 506 29.26 2.42 -48.79
C SER A 506 29.28 3.95 -49.00
N ASP A 507 29.19 4.74 -47.93
CA ASP A 507 30.31 5.52 -47.38
C ASP A 507 29.89 6.47 -46.23
N GLU A 508 30.66 6.34 -45.14
CA GLU A 508 31.12 7.32 -44.16
C GLU A 508 30.21 8.44 -43.62
N SER A 509 29.84 8.30 -42.34
CA SER A 509 30.01 9.40 -41.38
C SER A 509 30.55 8.84 -40.06
N SER A 510 31.81 9.18 -39.78
CA SER A 510 32.58 8.82 -38.61
C SER A 510 31.93 9.32 -37.31
N GLN A 511 31.35 8.41 -36.53
CA GLN A 511 31.20 8.60 -35.09
C GLN A 511 32.19 7.67 -34.39
N SER A 512 33.17 8.27 -33.73
CA SER A 512 34.10 7.63 -32.81
C SER A 512 33.32 6.76 -31.81
N GLN A 513 33.34 5.43 -31.96
CA GLN A 513 32.87 4.53 -30.93
C GLN A 513 33.78 4.68 -29.71
N ALA A 514 33.28 5.37 -28.68
CA ALA A 514 33.94 5.46 -27.39
C ALA A 514 34.17 4.03 -26.84
N VAL A 515 35.42 3.71 -26.53
CA VAL A 515 35.80 2.39 -26.01
C VAL A 515 35.26 2.26 -24.59
N LYS A 516 34.23 1.43 -24.39
CA LYS A 516 33.73 1.06 -23.06
C LYS A 516 34.78 0.22 -22.34
N LEU A 517 35.23 0.66 -21.17
CA LEU A 517 36.29 0.00 -20.39
C LEU A 517 35.74 -1.13 -19.50
N PHE A 518 34.50 -0.98 -19.04
CA PHE A 518 33.73 -1.99 -18.34
C PHE A 518 32.23 -1.71 -18.52
N THR A 519 31.38 -2.60 -18.00
CA THR A 519 29.92 -2.39 -17.96
C THR A 519 29.47 -2.30 -16.51
N VAL A 520 28.49 -1.46 -16.18
CA VAL A 520 27.84 -1.42 -14.85
C VAL A 520 26.36 -1.71 -14.95
N HIS A 521 25.74 -2.11 -13.85
CA HIS A 521 24.34 -2.46 -13.80
C HIS A 521 23.49 -1.26 -13.38
N MET A 522 22.52 -0.92 -14.23
CA MET A 522 21.52 0.11 -13.93
C MET A 522 20.26 -0.55 -13.35
N ASP A 523 20.20 -0.58 -12.02
CA ASP A 523 19.07 -1.09 -11.22
C ASP A 523 17.86 -0.15 -11.18
N TYR A 524 17.48 0.41 -12.33
CA TYR A 524 16.26 1.21 -12.47
C TYR A 524 15.14 0.39 -13.14
N PRO A 525 14.13 -0.07 -12.37
CA PRO A 525 13.15 -1.04 -12.87
C PRO A 525 12.05 -0.41 -13.72
N TYR A 526 11.99 0.93 -13.82
CA TYR A 526 10.90 1.66 -14.47
C TYR A 526 11.29 2.15 -15.88
N GLY A 527 10.29 2.36 -16.75
CA GLY A 527 10.47 2.93 -18.10
C GLY A 527 11.05 1.99 -19.18
N LYS A 528 11.07 0.66 -18.98
CA LYS A 528 11.64 -0.30 -19.97
C LYS A 528 10.77 -0.46 -21.22
N HIS A 529 9.46 -0.70 -21.09
CA HIS A 529 8.58 -1.10 -22.22
C HIS A 529 7.09 -0.74 -22.02
N GLU A 530 6.73 0.14 -21.08
CA GLU A 530 5.34 0.50 -20.72
C GLU A 530 5.29 1.96 -20.20
N PRO A 531 4.11 2.61 -20.15
CA PRO A 531 4.00 3.92 -19.51
C PRO A 531 4.49 3.83 -18.06
N GLY A 532 5.37 4.77 -17.67
CA GLY A 532 5.93 4.87 -16.33
C GLY A 532 4.87 5.01 -15.23
N ARG A 533 5.29 4.99 -13.96
CA ARG A 533 4.36 5.20 -12.85
C ARG A 533 3.73 6.60 -12.93
N SER A 534 2.47 6.75 -12.54
CA SER A 534 1.86 8.07 -12.35
C SER A 534 2.64 8.88 -11.31
N HIS A 535 2.93 10.14 -11.62
CA HIS A 535 3.66 11.07 -10.78
C HIS A 535 2.77 12.28 -10.47
N MET A 536 2.84 12.84 -9.25
CA MET A 536 2.03 14.02 -8.88
C MET A 536 2.41 15.30 -9.64
N GLN A 537 3.65 15.40 -10.13
CA GLN A 537 4.11 16.45 -11.04
C GLN A 537 5.05 15.82 -12.08
N PRO A 538 4.76 15.94 -13.39
CA PRO A 538 5.76 15.63 -14.40
C PRO A 538 6.90 16.64 -14.27
N VAL A 539 8.13 16.14 -14.13
CA VAL A 539 9.32 17.00 -14.11
C VAL A 539 9.52 17.52 -15.53
N SER A 540 9.42 18.84 -15.74
CA SER A 540 9.75 19.45 -17.03
C SER A 540 11.27 19.55 -17.16
N TYR A 541 11.78 19.14 -18.32
CA TYR A 541 13.18 19.18 -18.68
C TYR A 541 13.28 19.83 -20.06
N ASP A 542 14.04 20.91 -20.18
CA ASP A 542 14.15 21.72 -21.41
C ASP A 542 15.47 21.42 -22.18
N GLY A 543 15.97 20.19 -22.05
CA GLY A 543 17.21 19.75 -22.71
C GLY A 543 16.98 18.73 -23.83
N GLU A 544 18.04 18.05 -24.24
CA GLU A 544 18.05 17.11 -25.39
C GLU A 544 17.10 15.89 -25.25
N LEU A 545 16.59 15.66 -24.05
CA LEU A 545 15.66 14.59 -23.67
C LEU A 545 14.25 15.12 -23.35
N SER A 546 13.93 16.35 -23.75
CA SER A 546 12.63 17.01 -23.48
C SER A 546 11.43 16.29 -24.08
N GLU A 547 11.65 15.41 -25.07
CA GLU A 547 10.62 14.52 -25.63
C GLU A 547 10.15 13.42 -24.65
N TYR A 548 10.95 13.11 -23.62
CA TYR A 548 10.62 12.12 -22.59
C TYR A 548 10.09 12.79 -21.32
N THR A 549 9.21 12.10 -20.59
CA THR A 549 8.69 12.57 -19.30
C THR A 549 8.72 11.45 -18.25
N GLY A 550 8.61 11.82 -16.96
CA GLY A 550 8.43 10.88 -15.85
C GLY A 550 9.56 9.84 -15.70
N ASP A 551 9.19 8.58 -15.45
CA ASP A 551 10.13 7.47 -15.29
C ASP A 551 10.93 7.16 -16.57
N VAL A 552 10.39 7.45 -17.77
CA VAL A 552 11.10 7.26 -19.04
C VAL A 552 12.23 8.27 -19.17
N LEU A 553 11.96 9.56 -18.87
CA LEU A 553 13.00 10.60 -18.82
C LEU A 553 14.13 10.25 -17.85
N LYS A 554 13.79 9.81 -16.64
CA LYS A 554 14.79 9.40 -15.63
C LYS A 554 15.62 8.22 -16.11
N ARG A 555 15.01 7.27 -16.81
CA ARG A 555 15.71 6.12 -17.38
C ARG A 555 16.72 6.54 -18.44
N GLU A 556 16.31 7.39 -19.38
CA GLU A 556 17.21 7.86 -20.45
C GLU A 556 18.38 8.69 -19.88
N ILE A 557 18.12 9.52 -18.86
CA ILE A 557 19.16 10.21 -18.12
C ILE A 557 20.14 9.22 -17.46
N LEU A 558 19.64 8.17 -16.81
CA LEU A 558 20.49 7.16 -16.18
C LEU A 558 21.31 6.37 -17.20
N LEU A 559 20.76 6.09 -18.39
CA LEU A 559 21.50 5.47 -19.48
C LEU A 559 22.64 6.38 -19.99
N LYS A 560 22.38 7.69 -20.13
CA LYS A 560 23.41 8.70 -20.46
C LYS A 560 24.51 8.74 -19.40
N PHE A 561 24.16 8.73 -18.12
CA PHE A 561 25.13 8.69 -17.02
C PHE A 561 25.90 7.38 -16.98
N LYS A 562 25.23 6.25 -17.20
CA LYS A 562 25.87 4.93 -17.30
C LYS A 562 26.96 4.91 -18.36
N ASP A 563 26.68 5.40 -19.56
CA ASP A 563 27.65 5.40 -20.65
C ASP A 563 28.87 6.27 -20.35
N ARG A 564 28.70 7.38 -19.62
CA ARG A 564 29.79 8.23 -19.15
C ARG A 564 30.64 7.53 -18.07
N ILE A 565 29.99 6.88 -17.11
CA ILE A 565 30.65 6.12 -16.03
C ILE A 565 31.46 4.93 -16.60
N GLU A 566 30.95 4.24 -17.62
CA GLU A 566 31.60 3.10 -18.27
C GLU A 566 32.88 3.46 -19.06
N GLN A 567 33.13 4.76 -19.26
CA GLN A 567 34.32 5.28 -19.94
C GLN A 567 35.42 5.73 -18.98
N CYS A 568 35.16 5.77 -17.66
CA CYS A 568 36.16 6.18 -16.69
C CYS A 568 37.27 5.13 -16.56
N ALA A 569 38.54 5.53 -16.67
CA ALA A 569 39.68 4.62 -16.58
C ALA A 569 40.29 4.54 -15.17
N SER A 570 39.94 5.48 -14.30
CA SER A 570 40.56 5.67 -12.99
C SER A 570 39.57 6.24 -11.97
N ILE A 571 39.88 6.16 -10.68
CA ILE A 571 39.05 6.74 -9.61
C ILE A 571 39.06 8.28 -9.71
N THR A 572 40.19 8.86 -10.12
CA THR A 572 40.26 10.29 -10.44
C THR A 572 39.32 10.68 -11.58
N ASP A 573 39.25 9.89 -12.65
CA ASP A 573 38.31 10.14 -13.77
C ASP A 573 36.86 9.99 -13.32
N LEU A 574 36.56 8.95 -12.53
CA LEU A 574 35.23 8.72 -11.98
C LEU A 574 34.80 9.86 -11.04
N ASN A 575 35.71 10.39 -10.22
CA ASN A 575 35.44 11.54 -9.35
C ASN A 575 35.18 12.84 -10.12
N ARG A 576 35.89 13.07 -11.23
CA ARG A 576 35.58 14.17 -12.14
C ARG A 576 34.19 13.99 -12.74
N GLU A 577 33.88 12.79 -13.17
CA GLU A 577 32.58 12.45 -13.77
C GLU A 577 31.42 12.64 -12.78
N ILE A 578 31.59 12.25 -11.52
CA ILE A 578 30.63 12.47 -10.45
C ILE A 578 30.36 13.98 -10.26
N LYS A 579 31.40 14.83 -10.27
CA LYS A 579 31.24 16.29 -10.18
C LYS A 579 30.50 16.87 -11.38
N ASP A 580 30.81 16.39 -12.58
CA ASP A 580 30.17 16.84 -13.81
C ASP A 580 28.69 16.39 -13.86
N ILE A 581 28.38 15.19 -13.36
CA ILE A 581 26.99 14.74 -13.16
C ILE A 581 26.30 15.65 -12.14
N MET A 582 26.89 15.88 -10.96
CA MET A 582 26.28 16.69 -9.89
C MET A 582 25.96 18.14 -10.30
N SER A 583 26.68 18.69 -11.28
CA SER A 583 26.47 20.03 -11.82
C SER A 583 25.48 20.10 -13.00
N SER A 584 25.00 18.95 -13.49
CA SER A 584 24.09 18.89 -14.65
C SER A 584 22.62 19.15 -14.27
N GLN A 585 21.83 19.63 -15.24
CA GLN A 585 20.38 19.77 -15.08
C GLN A 585 19.69 18.41 -14.97
N GLU A 586 20.21 17.41 -15.70
CA GLU A 586 19.77 16.02 -15.63
C GLU A 586 19.88 15.44 -14.21
N PHE A 587 20.90 15.81 -13.45
CA PHE A 587 21.03 15.38 -12.07
C PHE A 587 19.95 15.96 -11.16
N GLN A 588 19.49 17.20 -11.42
CA GLN A 588 18.34 17.76 -10.70
C GLN A 588 17.06 16.96 -10.97
N VAL A 589 16.86 16.49 -12.21
CA VAL A 589 15.74 15.59 -12.57
C VAL A 589 15.82 14.27 -11.79
N ILE A 590 17.00 13.66 -11.67
CA ILE A 590 17.21 12.42 -10.91
C ILE A 590 16.98 12.63 -9.41
N LYS A 591 17.40 13.78 -8.86
CA LYS A 591 17.22 14.15 -7.45
C LYS A 591 15.77 14.51 -7.12
N THR A 592 15.00 15.02 -8.08
CA THR A 592 13.62 15.48 -7.86
C THR A 592 12.72 14.32 -7.44
N PRO A 593 12.19 14.33 -6.20
CA PRO A 593 11.27 13.32 -5.72
C PRO A 593 9.92 13.48 -6.42
N GLN A 594 9.39 12.40 -7.00
CA GLN A 594 8.11 12.41 -7.73
C GLN A 594 6.97 11.71 -6.94
N ARG A 595 7.20 11.38 -5.66
CA ARG A 595 6.24 10.75 -4.74
C ARG A 595 6.00 11.64 -3.54
N MET A 596 4.74 11.75 -3.09
CA MET A 596 4.37 12.46 -1.86
C MET A 596 5.16 11.93 -0.65
N ALA A 597 5.29 10.60 -0.52
CA ALA A 597 6.08 9.96 0.54
C ALA A 597 7.58 10.33 0.51
N SER A 598 8.17 10.52 -0.68
CA SER A 598 9.59 10.90 -0.78
C SER A 598 9.81 12.38 -0.47
N ILE A 599 8.85 13.23 -0.82
CA ILE A 599 8.85 14.67 -0.49
C ILE A 599 8.62 14.87 1.02
N ILE A 600 7.68 14.14 1.62
CA ILE A 600 7.33 14.24 3.05
C ILE A 600 8.41 13.66 3.97
N LEU A 601 9.13 12.63 3.53
CA LEU A 601 10.09 11.89 4.35
C LEU A 601 11.57 12.21 4.04
N GLY A 602 11.85 13.14 3.12
CA GLY A 602 13.22 13.46 2.68
C GLY A 602 13.95 12.25 2.09
N LEU A 603 13.23 11.32 1.47
CA LEU A 603 13.80 10.06 0.97
C LEU A 603 14.45 10.24 -0.40
N LYS A 604 15.63 9.64 -0.52
CA LYS A 604 16.38 9.49 -1.76
C LYS A 604 15.55 8.79 -2.85
N THR A 605 15.63 9.26 -4.09
CA THR A 605 14.83 8.69 -5.19
C THR A 605 15.41 7.34 -5.65
N SER A 606 14.57 6.43 -6.14
CA SER A 606 15.06 5.15 -6.71
C SER A 606 16.00 5.34 -7.92
N ALA A 607 15.92 6.49 -8.59
CA ALA A 607 16.82 6.86 -9.66
C ALA A 607 18.20 7.26 -9.12
N MET A 608 18.21 8.01 -8.00
CA MET A 608 19.42 8.36 -7.28
C MET A 608 20.12 7.14 -6.66
N GLU A 609 19.35 6.17 -6.14
CA GLU A 609 19.89 4.89 -5.67
C GLU A 609 20.54 4.08 -6.81
N SER A 610 19.89 4.04 -7.98
CA SER A 610 20.45 3.36 -9.16
C SER A 610 21.74 4.03 -9.65
N LEU A 611 21.82 5.36 -9.64
CA LEU A 611 23.05 6.10 -9.97
C LEU A 611 24.19 5.79 -9.00
N GLU A 612 23.91 5.74 -7.71
CA GLU A 612 24.90 5.39 -6.69
C GLU A 612 25.40 3.96 -6.79
N HIS A 613 24.50 3.04 -7.11
CA HIS A 613 24.89 1.65 -7.35
C HIS A 613 25.84 1.55 -8.55
N MET A 614 25.53 2.23 -9.67
CA MET A 614 26.41 2.27 -10.85
C MET A 614 27.81 2.82 -10.52
N VAL A 615 27.89 3.90 -9.75
CA VAL A 615 29.16 4.52 -9.33
C VAL A 615 29.95 3.61 -8.39
N SER A 616 29.28 2.98 -7.43
CA SER A 616 29.89 2.02 -6.51
C SER A 616 30.45 0.79 -7.25
N GLU A 617 29.68 0.24 -8.19
CA GLU A 617 30.11 -0.87 -9.03
C GLU A 617 31.29 -0.49 -9.94
N ALA A 618 31.24 0.70 -10.55
CA ALA A 618 32.33 1.23 -11.36
C ALA A 618 33.64 1.33 -10.56
N SER A 619 33.58 1.91 -9.36
CA SER A 619 34.76 2.04 -8.50
C SER A 619 35.38 0.68 -8.16
N THR A 620 34.53 -0.32 -7.86
CA THR A 620 34.96 -1.69 -7.59
C THR A 620 35.64 -2.33 -8.81
N LYS A 621 35.12 -2.10 -10.01
CA LYS A 621 35.67 -2.64 -11.26
C LYS A 621 37.00 -1.99 -11.63
N ILE A 622 37.11 -0.66 -11.48
CA ILE A 622 38.36 0.09 -11.70
C ILE A 622 39.47 -0.43 -10.76
N ILE A 623 39.20 -0.51 -9.45
CA ILE A 623 40.17 -0.98 -8.46
C ILE A 623 40.62 -2.42 -8.76
N LYS A 624 39.68 -3.31 -9.13
CA LYS A 624 40.01 -4.70 -9.47
C LYS A 624 40.84 -4.82 -10.76
N SER A 625 40.67 -3.92 -11.71
CA SER A 625 41.38 -3.96 -13.00
C SER A 625 42.85 -3.57 -12.89
N ASN A 626 43.23 -2.78 -11.88
CA ASN A 626 44.62 -2.37 -11.63
C ASN A 626 44.88 -2.12 -10.13
N PRO A 627 45.04 -3.17 -9.31
CA PRO A 627 45.03 -3.07 -7.85
C PRO A 627 46.19 -2.25 -7.26
N ASP A 628 47.33 -2.21 -7.94
CA ASP A 628 48.54 -1.50 -7.49
C ASP A 628 48.59 -0.02 -7.91
N ASN A 629 47.55 0.48 -8.59
CA ASN A 629 47.47 1.88 -8.99
C ASN A 629 47.38 2.79 -7.74
N PRO A 630 48.30 3.75 -7.55
CA PRO A 630 48.24 4.68 -6.42
C PRO A 630 46.93 5.49 -6.37
N ASP A 631 46.26 5.66 -7.52
CA ASP A 631 44.94 6.32 -7.60
C ASP A 631 43.82 5.55 -6.87
N ASN A 632 43.98 4.25 -6.60
CA ASN A 632 43.01 3.46 -5.83
C ASN A 632 42.91 3.89 -4.36
N LYS A 633 43.84 4.72 -3.88
CA LYS A 633 43.81 5.30 -2.52
C LYS A 633 43.00 6.60 -2.46
N THR A 634 42.58 7.14 -3.61
CA THR A 634 41.74 8.33 -3.69
C THR A 634 40.33 8.00 -3.17
N GLU A 635 39.80 8.80 -2.25
CA GLU A 635 38.45 8.61 -1.74
C GLU A 635 37.40 8.95 -2.82
N LEU A 636 36.39 8.10 -2.96
CA LEU A 636 35.31 8.30 -3.91
C LEU A 636 34.36 9.39 -3.40
N ILE A 637 34.07 10.38 -4.25
CA ILE A 637 33.12 11.45 -3.93
C ILE A 637 31.72 10.85 -3.78
N LYS A 638 31.08 11.17 -2.67
CA LYS A 638 29.69 10.81 -2.41
C LYS A 638 28.77 11.92 -2.90
N PHE A 639 27.59 11.53 -3.38
CA PHE A 639 26.48 12.45 -3.63
C PHE A 639 25.86 12.87 -2.27
N GLU A 640 26.54 13.72 -1.50
CA GLU A 640 26.02 14.27 -0.23
C GLU A 640 25.07 15.46 -0.48
N GLU A 641 24.00 15.55 0.32
CA GLU A 641 23.16 16.74 0.40
C GLU A 641 23.80 17.77 1.33
N LYS A 642 24.46 18.78 0.77
CA LYS A 642 24.76 20.00 1.51
C LYS A 642 23.50 20.86 1.62
N ASP A 643 22.87 20.87 2.79
CA ASP A 643 22.19 22.05 3.31
C ASP A 643 23.23 22.90 4.05
N GLU A 644 23.97 23.72 3.30
CA GLU A 644 24.77 24.81 3.87
C GLU A 644 24.28 26.13 3.27
N THR A 645 23.74 26.97 4.15
CA THR A 645 23.59 28.44 4.05
C THR A 645 22.47 29.01 3.17
N ASN A 646 21.32 29.28 3.83
CA ASN A 646 20.52 30.48 3.56
C ASN A 646 20.43 31.32 4.86
N GLU A 647 21.59 31.71 5.39
CA GLU A 647 21.69 32.93 6.21
C GLU A 647 21.81 34.12 5.25
N HIS A 648 20.67 34.63 4.77
CA HIS A 648 20.59 36.00 4.26
C HIS A 648 19.32 36.67 4.80
N GLN A 649 19.53 37.37 5.91
CA GLN A 649 18.91 38.66 6.29
C GLN A 649 17.46 38.89 5.86
N SER A 650 16.54 38.76 6.81
CA SER A 650 15.40 39.67 6.92
C SER A 650 15.31 40.21 8.35
N ASN A 651 16.01 41.32 8.58
CA ASN A 651 15.72 42.21 9.70
C ASN A 651 14.30 42.77 9.51
N ILE A 652 13.35 42.37 10.35
CA ILE A 652 12.11 43.12 10.57
C ILE A 652 12.08 43.57 12.02
N THR A 653 12.30 44.87 12.19
CA THR A 653 12.17 45.62 13.44
C THR A 653 10.72 45.56 13.95
N PRO A 654 10.46 45.42 15.27
CA PRO A 654 9.12 45.53 15.80
C PRO A 654 8.75 47.01 16.00
N GLY A 655 7.71 47.47 15.31
CA GLY A 655 7.18 48.83 15.42
C GLY A 655 5.68 48.82 15.67
N ARG A 656 5.32 49.04 16.94
CA ARG A 656 4.02 49.41 17.55
C ARG A 656 2.83 48.46 17.42
#